data_AF-A0A819YDI4-F1
#
_entry.id   AF-A0A819YDI4-F1
#
_cell.length_a   1.000
_cell.length_b   1.000
_cell.length_c   1.000
_cell.angle_alpha   90.00
_cell.angle_beta   90.00
_cell.angle_gamma   90.00
#
_symmetry.space_group_name_H-M   'P 1'
#
loop_
_entity.id
_entity.type
_entity.pdbx_description
1 polymer ?
#
loop_
_entity_poly.entity_id
_entity_poly.type
_entity_poly.pdbx_seq_one_letter_code
_entity_poly.pdbx_strand_id
1 'polypeptide(L)'
;MDGDSEESVYNHDELTRIIYSNHQIRHMVQQKTNEFSSLQRDFFKALGNERFDSTLEQKSKLLTDSLKLDSLNEQVTADKVQLALVGENSCGKTALVHFLLDSGQFLPSDVGSVSARVIRLTYSSDTESCLRVYESLEKRNEEPTDQISLRDCFLDSEPDWNALKNVIESYVKRPDAEKVEKDSYQFAEWAKRFVEIRIPSKFLKLGIDLYDTPGLLYSDPPILKKNLHDLVKLIRPTVVFMYENPSVPTVTKDCFLALKEALGKQLEDTNIFFLNTKVDIGSLITNGTNISKAEFEIIILNKARQSRKDLLLKAPGMAQEIDDNNGFNIISVDSGWSPLGEIMNKITINHIIQFVANADLKCKIREKSIKISTPLKNATPSDIAQQYLSDIRSGFINQKNYLNEIFQVWSDQKASQLHEKIDQQYELAENFLPQREKVFNTVNKYAENYAYIECKMVMARDLMTFNGRSPTVNSVQQIFANENRFCEFYPAEWFEKKNLIVKKIKAHGNNLKYLDAHYHRKVTQLDHLRFLQLLHLYENENSELWMFFPKYESVENNIETLTVNSMFKIILTVAQCIEKMHASELVHGNINFQTNLPKLPRNDVLEELYNESLKSPDSNILDKNPFHERVQLVICGPNSSGKTTFLHSFLEINNILPIDAGPVTARIVKFTYVSPSDACLFVYPSIQQTYSERYQPEERVSLAEYFTTPTIDWKGIGEAIYLHVARPKVSENEFTNWARKYVEIRIPSPTLELGIDVYDTPGLLFHDYEILKNNLRELVKYIRPTLVFLYPNSTFDKDANESYLTIRAALQDLEQLPIFYLNTKQDITTLFNGAGIISNRKSAFTV
;
A
#
# COMPACT_ATOMS: atom_id res chain seq x y z
N MET A 1 -33.90 35.70 -41.39
CA MET A 1 -32.67 34.93 -41.62
C MET A 1 -32.34 34.33 -40.28
N ASP A 2 -32.96 33.18 -40.02
CA ASP A 2 -32.66 32.32 -38.89
C ASP A 2 -31.32 31.66 -39.19
N GLY A 3 -30.32 32.00 -38.38
CA GLY A 3 -28.97 31.48 -38.48
C GLY A 3 -28.45 31.23 -37.07
N ASP A 4 -28.42 29.95 -36.72
CA ASP A 4 -27.49 29.29 -35.79
C ASP A 4 -27.18 30.00 -34.47
N SER A 5 -27.92 29.60 -33.44
CA SER A 5 -27.64 29.90 -32.02
C SER A 5 -27.17 28.66 -31.23
N GLU A 6 -26.59 27.66 -31.89
CA GLU A 6 -26.17 26.39 -31.26
C GLU A 6 -24.71 26.33 -30.75
N GLU A 7 -23.94 27.42 -30.79
CA GLU A 7 -22.48 27.37 -30.48
C GLU A 7 -22.05 27.76 -29.04
N SER A 8 -22.94 27.83 -28.05
CA SER A 8 -22.56 28.17 -26.66
C SER A 8 -22.31 26.96 -25.73
N VAL A 9 -22.42 25.72 -26.21
CA VAL A 9 -22.41 24.49 -25.39
C VAL A 9 -21.00 24.01 -24.96
N TYR A 10 -19.92 24.44 -25.61
CA TYR A 10 -18.57 23.94 -25.33
C TYR A 10 -17.88 24.64 -24.14
N ASN A 11 -18.17 24.20 -22.90
CA ASN A 11 -17.23 24.15 -21.76
C ASN A 11 -17.88 23.57 -20.48
N HIS A 12 -19.21 23.52 -20.41
CA HIS A 12 -19.89 22.82 -19.32
C HIS A 12 -19.47 21.34 -19.31
N ASP A 13 -19.28 20.76 -20.49
CA ASP A 13 -18.80 19.39 -20.67
C ASP A 13 -17.40 19.15 -20.12
N GLU A 14 -16.48 20.12 -20.22
CA GLU A 14 -15.10 19.93 -19.74
C GLU A 14 -15.04 20.01 -18.21
N LEU A 15 -15.73 20.98 -17.61
CA LEU A 15 -15.86 21.07 -16.16
C LEU A 15 -16.59 19.85 -15.60
N THR A 16 -17.71 19.48 -16.22
CA THR A 16 -18.49 18.28 -15.88
C THR A 16 -17.64 17.03 -16.03
N ARG A 17 -16.80 16.93 -17.07
CA ARG A 17 -15.87 15.82 -17.27
C ARG A 17 -14.78 15.76 -16.20
N ILE A 18 -14.18 16.89 -15.82
CA ILE A 18 -13.17 16.93 -14.75
C ILE A 18 -13.80 16.50 -13.41
N ILE A 19 -14.98 17.02 -13.10
CA ILE A 19 -15.71 16.70 -11.87
C ILE A 19 -16.17 15.24 -11.88
N TYR A 20 -16.69 14.75 -13.00
CA TYR A 20 -17.09 13.37 -13.18
C TYR A 20 -15.91 12.42 -13.07
N SER A 21 -14.76 12.76 -13.66
CA SER A 21 -13.51 12.01 -13.52
C SER A 21 -13.06 11.95 -12.06
N ASN A 22 -13.06 13.08 -11.35
CA ASN A 22 -12.73 13.14 -9.93
C ASN A 22 -13.72 12.33 -9.08
N HIS A 23 -15.02 12.39 -9.39
CA HIS A 23 -16.04 11.58 -8.72
C HIS A 23 -15.84 10.09 -8.98
N GLN A 24 -15.52 9.67 -10.21
CA GLN A 24 -15.22 8.28 -10.54
C GLN A 24 -13.98 7.77 -9.81
N ILE A 25 -12.90 8.58 -9.76
CA ILE A 25 -11.69 8.25 -9.02
C ILE A 25 -12.01 8.09 -7.52
N ARG A 26 -12.77 9.03 -6.93
CA ARG A 26 -13.20 8.95 -5.53
C ARG A 26 -14.03 7.70 -5.26
N HIS A 27 -15.04 7.41 -6.09
CA HIS A 27 -15.89 6.22 -5.96
C HIS A 27 -15.06 4.93 -6.07
N MET A 28 -14.11 4.87 -7.01
CA MET A 28 -13.23 3.71 -7.17
C MET A 28 -12.33 3.51 -5.95
N VAL A 29 -11.74 4.58 -5.43
CA VAL A 29 -10.93 4.53 -4.21
C VAL A 29 -11.79 4.11 -3.02
N GLN A 30 -12.98 4.68 -2.85
CA GLN A 30 -13.92 4.31 -1.77
C GLN A 30 -14.34 2.84 -1.85
N GLN A 31 -14.70 2.35 -3.04
CA GLN A 31 -15.05 0.94 -3.25
C GLN A 31 -13.89 0.02 -2.87
N LYS A 32 -12.66 0.34 -3.31
CA LYS A 32 -11.47 -0.46 -3.02
C LYS A 32 -11.05 -0.42 -1.55
N THR A 33 -11.17 0.75 -0.92
CA THR A 33 -10.95 0.90 0.53
C THR A 33 -11.97 0.10 1.33
N ASN A 34 -13.26 0.17 0.97
CA ASN A 34 -14.32 -0.59 1.65
C ASN A 34 -14.15 -2.10 1.46
N GLU A 35 -13.78 -2.55 0.26
CA GLU A 35 -13.44 -3.95 -0.04
C GLU A 35 -12.27 -4.42 0.83
N PHE A 36 -11.21 -3.63 0.92
CA PHE A 36 -10.06 -3.92 1.78
C PHE A 36 -10.43 -3.93 3.27
N SER A 37 -11.18 -2.95 3.78
CA SER A 37 -11.64 -2.91 5.17
C SER A 37 -12.60 -4.06 5.50
N SER A 38 -13.36 -4.56 4.53
CA SER A 38 -14.15 -5.79 4.69
C SER A 38 -13.24 -7.01 4.83
N LEU A 39 -12.30 -7.20 3.90
CA LEU A 39 -11.34 -8.30 3.93
C LEU A 39 -10.51 -8.29 5.22
N GLN A 40 -10.10 -7.10 5.68
CA GLN A 40 -9.38 -6.92 6.94
C GLN A 40 -10.23 -7.33 8.15
N ARG A 41 -11.50 -6.92 8.21
CA ARG A 41 -12.42 -7.33 9.28
C ARG A 41 -12.68 -8.84 9.26
N ASP A 42 -12.87 -9.42 8.08
CA ASP A 42 -13.06 -10.86 7.90
C ASP A 42 -11.82 -11.64 8.34
N PHE A 43 -10.63 -11.13 8.00
CA PHE A 43 -9.35 -11.66 8.46
C PHE A 43 -9.21 -11.60 9.99
N PHE A 44 -9.45 -10.44 10.62
CA PHE A 44 -9.40 -10.31 12.07
C PHE A 44 -10.45 -11.17 12.79
N LYS A 45 -11.63 -11.35 12.19
CA LYS A 45 -12.67 -12.24 12.72
C LYS A 45 -12.27 -13.70 12.62
N ALA A 46 -11.58 -14.10 11.55
CA ALA A 46 -11.00 -15.43 11.41
C ALA A 46 -9.88 -15.66 12.42
N LEU A 47 -9.03 -14.65 12.64
CA LEU A 47 -7.94 -14.68 13.61
C LEU A 47 -8.43 -14.71 15.06
N GLY A 48 -9.43 -13.92 15.45
CA GLY A 48 -9.90 -13.78 16.83
C GLY A 48 -10.42 -15.06 17.51
N ASN A 49 -10.58 -16.15 16.76
CA ASN A 49 -10.90 -17.47 17.30
C ASN A 49 -9.66 -18.29 17.70
N GLU A 50 -8.44 -17.82 17.45
CA GLU A 50 -7.18 -18.47 17.84
C GLU A 50 -6.40 -17.65 18.88
N ARG A 51 -5.73 -18.33 19.82
CA ARG A 51 -4.81 -17.68 20.77
C ARG A 51 -3.48 -17.39 20.07
N PHE A 52 -3.10 -16.12 19.97
CA PHE A 52 -1.82 -15.70 19.38
C PHE A 52 -0.71 -15.53 20.42
N ASP A 53 0.53 -15.67 19.93
CA ASP A 53 1.75 -15.18 20.60
C ASP A 53 1.91 -13.67 20.36
N SER A 54 2.50 -12.99 21.36
CA SER A 54 2.98 -11.61 21.37
C SER A 54 3.68 -11.12 20.08
N THR A 55 4.39 -11.99 19.35
CA THR A 55 5.06 -11.64 18.07
C THR A 55 4.05 -11.32 16.96
N LEU A 56 2.95 -12.08 16.88
CA LEU A 56 1.86 -11.84 15.92
C LEU A 56 0.99 -10.64 16.36
N GLU A 57 0.90 -10.41 17.67
CA GLU A 57 0.23 -9.25 18.26
C GLU A 57 0.95 -7.93 17.90
N GLN A 58 2.30 -7.92 17.89
CA GLN A 58 3.07 -6.75 17.43
C GLN A 58 2.94 -6.51 15.91
N LYS A 59 2.98 -7.56 15.08
CA LYS A 59 2.81 -7.42 13.62
C LYS A 59 1.38 -7.06 13.21
N SER A 60 0.38 -7.57 13.92
CA SER A 60 -1.03 -7.16 13.71
C SER A 60 -1.32 -5.74 14.18
N LYS A 61 -0.59 -5.22 15.18
CA LYS A 61 -0.67 -3.81 15.59
C LYS A 61 -0.32 -2.83 14.46
N LEU A 62 0.63 -3.19 13.58
CA LEU A 62 0.95 -2.43 12.36
C LEU A 62 -0.18 -2.47 11.31
N LEU A 63 -0.98 -3.55 11.27
CA LEU A 63 -2.21 -3.62 10.49
C LEU A 63 -3.37 -2.83 11.13
N THR A 64 -3.34 -2.67 12.47
CA THR A 64 -4.35 -1.94 13.27
C THR A 64 -4.17 -0.42 13.21
N ASP A 65 -3.04 0.07 12.71
CA ASP A 65 -2.86 1.46 12.26
C ASP A 65 -3.80 1.84 11.09
N SER A 66 -4.74 0.95 10.71
CA SER A 66 -5.90 1.18 9.84
C SER A 66 -6.80 2.35 10.26
N LEU A 67 -6.63 2.93 11.45
CA LEU A 67 -7.18 4.25 11.78
C LEU A 67 -6.76 5.33 10.76
N LYS A 68 -5.57 5.19 10.15
CA LYS A 68 -5.14 6.04 9.03
C LYS A 68 -5.89 5.72 7.73
N LEU A 69 -6.39 4.51 7.55
CA LEU A 69 -7.15 4.09 6.38
C LEU A 69 -8.62 4.53 6.48
N ASP A 70 -9.22 4.46 7.67
CA ASP A 70 -10.57 4.98 7.91
C ASP A 70 -10.57 6.52 7.87
N SER A 71 -9.54 7.18 8.42
CA SER A 71 -9.34 8.62 8.25
C SER A 71 -9.04 9.01 6.80
N LEU A 72 -8.28 8.19 6.05
CA LEU A 72 -8.09 8.37 4.61
C LEU A 72 -9.39 8.15 3.84
N ASN A 73 -10.22 7.19 4.24
CA ASN A 73 -11.54 6.96 3.66
C ASN A 73 -12.37 8.22 3.90
N GLU A 74 -12.56 8.65 5.15
CA GLU A 74 -13.30 9.88 5.51
C GLU A 74 -12.81 11.14 4.78
N GLN A 75 -11.50 11.30 4.57
CA GLN A 75 -10.90 12.44 3.86
C GLN A 75 -10.95 12.32 2.31
N VAL A 76 -10.88 11.11 1.76
CA VAL A 76 -11.06 10.86 0.31
C VAL A 76 -12.55 10.88 -0.05
N THR A 77 -13.42 10.50 0.88
CA THR A 77 -14.88 10.50 0.81
C THR A 77 -15.49 11.77 1.40
N ALA A 78 -14.71 12.79 1.74
CA ALA A 78 -15.25 14.13 1.93
C ALA A 78 -15.82 14.56 0.56
N ASP A 79 -17.12 14.31 0.36
CA ASP A 79 -17.79 14.29 -0.94
C ASP A 79 -17.70 15.63 -1.68
N LYS A 80 -17.32 16.70 -1.00
CA LYS A 80 -17.44 18.07 -1.51
C LYS A 80 -16.14 18.86 -1.39
N VAL A 81 -15.81 19.54 -2.48
CA VAL A 81 -14.83 20.62 -2.53
C VAL A 81 -15.30 21.77 -1.65
N GLN A 82 -14.45 22.35 -0.82
CA GLN A 82 -14.84 23.38 0.16
C GLN A 82 -14.14 24.70 -0.13
N LEU A 83 -14.91 25.75 -0.38
CA LEU A 83 -14.43 27.09 -0.72
C LEU A 83 -14.84 28.08 0.36
N ALA A 84 -13.90 28.77 1.00
CA ALA A 84 -14.21 29.86 1.92
C ALA A 84 -13.92 31.21 1.27
N LEU A 85 -14.96 32.03 1.07
CA LEU A 85 -14.83 33.37 0.54
C LEU A 85 -14.48 34.32 1.69
N VAL A 86 -13.24 34.83 1.70
CA VAL A 86 -12.72 35.71 2.76
C VAL A 86 -12.31 37.05 2.17
N GLY A 87 -12.62 38.15 2.83
CA GLY A 87 -12.26 39.48 2.36
C GLY A 87 -12.97 40.58 3.13
N GLU A 88 -12.61 41.83 2.87
CA GLU A 88 -13.20 43.00 3.50
C GLU A 88 -14.71 43.14 3.21
N ASN A 89 -15.40 44.00 3.96
CA ASN A 89 -16.77 44.38 3.61
C ASN A 89 -16.78 45.04 2.23
N SER A 90 -17.84 44.82 1.45
CA SER A 90 -18.03 45.42 0.12
C SER A 90 -17.09 44.94 -1.01
N CYS A 91 -16.21 43.96 -0.78
CA CYS A 91 -15.37 43.38 -1.86
C CYS A 91 -16.13 42.42 -2.79
N GLY A 92 -17.46 42.32 -2.68
CA GLY A 92 -18.29 41.53 -3.60
C GLY A 92 -18.39 40.04 -3.29
N LYS A 93 -18.12 39.60 -2.05
CA LYS A 93 -18.26 38.18 -1.63
C LYS A 93 -19.64 37.63 -1.95
N THR A 94 -20.68 38.26 -1.40
CA THR A 94 -22.07 37.84 -1.57
C THR A 94 -22.54 37.95 -3.02
N ALA A 95 -22.08 38.96 -3.75
CA ALA A 95 -22.35 39.09 -5.19
C ALA A 95 -21.76 37.90 -5.98
N LEU A 96 -20.52 37.50 -5.66
CA LEU A 96 -19.91 36.32 -6.25
C LEU A 96 -20.68 35.04 -5.90
N VAL A 97 -21.19 34.90 -4.67
CA VAL A 97 -22.05 33.78 -4.29
C VAL A 97 -23.29 33.74 -5.18
N HIS A 98 -24.01 34.85 -5.33
CA HIS A 98 -25.20 34.88 -6.19
C HIS A 98 -24.89 34.56 -7.64
N PHE A 99 -23.77 35.07 -8.16
CA PHE A 99 -23.29 34.79 -9.51
C PHE A 99 -22.94 33.32 -9.72
N LEU A 100 -22.19 32.69 -8.78
CA LEU A 100 -21.83 31.28 -8.86
C LEU A 100 -23.06 30.37 -8.81
N LEU A 101 -24.06 30.74 -8.02
CA LEU A 101 -25.28 29.96 -7.84
C LEU A 101 -26.30 30.15 -8.96
N ASP A 102 -26.10 31.14 -9.83
CA ASP A 102 -27.09 31.59 -10.82
C ASP A 102 -28.45 31.90 -10.13
N SER A 103 -28.38 32.75 -9.10
CA SER A 103 -29.49 33.00 -8.18
C SER A 103 -29.81 34.49 -8.01
N GLY A 104 -31.06 34.79 -7.63
CA GLY A 104 -31.44 36.13 -7.17
C GLY A 104 -30.78 36.50 -5.83
N GLN A 105 -30.90 37.76 -5.44
CA GLN A 105 -30.25 38.30 -4.23
C GLN A 105 -30.95 37.88 -2.93
N PHE A 106 -30.76 36.62 -2.52
CA PHE A 106 -31.38 36.08 -1.29
C PHE A 106 -30.52 36.23 -0.03
N LEU A 107 -29.21 36.39 -0.20
CA LEU A 107 -28.30 36.76 0.89
C LEU A 107 -28.21 38.29 0.96
N PRO A 108 -28.09 38.88 2.15
CA PRO A 108 -28.08 40.33 2.26
C PRO A 108 -26.75 40.90 1.77
N SER A 109 -26.80 41.86 0.85
CA SER A 109 -25.65 42.35 0.07
C SER A 109 -25.39 43.87 0.21
N ASP A 110 -25.99 44.53 1.21
CA ASP A 110 -25.88 45.98 1.38
C ASP A 110 -24.46 46.47 1.74
N VAL A 111 -24.20 47.76 1.52
CA VAL A 111 -22.94 48.43 1.90
C VAL A 111 -22.88 48.55 3.43
N GLY A 112 -22.10 47.69 4.08
CA GLY A 112 -21.91 47.69 5.53
C GLY A 112 -21.58 46.31 6.09
N SER A 113 -21.56 46.17 7.41
CA SER A 113 -21.34 44.87 8.06
C SER A 113 -22.64 44.07 8.14
N VAL A 114 -23.07 43.52 7.01
CA VAL A 114 -24.43 42.95 6.86
C VAL A 114 -24.51 41.48 7.29
N SER A 115 -23.44 40.70 7.04
CA SER A 115 -23.25 39.33 7.54
C SER A 115 -22.12 39.28 8.56
N ALA A 116 -22.36 38.65 9.72
CA ALA A 116 -21.41 38.57 10.84
C ALA A 116 -21.19 37.14 11.35
N ARG A 117 -21.51 36.12 10.53
CA ARG A 117 -21.31 34.70 10.85
C ARG A 117 -21.00 33.89 9.59
N VAL A 118 -20.50 32.68 9.77
CA VAL A 118 -20.14 31.78 8.68
C VAL A 118 -21.41 31.09 8.14
N ILE A 119 -21.61 31.17 6.84
CA ILE A 119 -22.75 30.56 6.13
C ILE A 119 -22.22 29.52 5.15
N ARG A 120 -22.60 28.26 5.30
CA ARG A 120 -22.34 27.18 4.32
C ARG A 120 -23.51 27.07 3.36
N LEU A 121 -23.25 27.13 2.06
CA LEU A 121 -24.19 26.81 1.00
C LEU A 121 -23.80 25.46 0.41
N THR A 122 -24.74 24.54 0.35
CA THR A 122 -24.52 23.17 -0.12
C THR A 122 -25.70 22.64 -0.92
N TYR A 123 -25.46 21.69 -1.80
CA TYR A 123 -26.49 21.13 -2.67
C TYR A 123 -27.52 20.29 -1.90
N SER A 124 -28.79 20.47 -2.28
CA SER A 124 -29.88 19.52 -2.04
C SER A 124 -30.83 19.51 -3.23
N SER A 125 -31.69 18.49 -3.33
CA SER A 125 -32.86 18.57 -4.21
C SER A 125 -33.86 19.60 -3.71
N ASP A 126 -34.79 19.99 -4.57
CA ASP A 126 -35.88 20.92 -4.25
C ASP A 126 -36.69 20.41 -3.04
N THR A 127 -36.95 19.09 -2.99
CA THR A 127 -37.69 18.42 -1.92
C THR A 127 -36.97 18.38 -0.58
N GLU A 128 -35.64 18.49 -0.57
CA GLU A 128 -34.80 18.44 0.62
C GLU A 128 -34.22 19.81 1.00
N SER A 129 -34.59 20.86 0.26
CA SER A 129 -34.10 22.21 0.50
C SER A 129 -34.51 22.71 1.89
N CYS A 130 -33.53 23.18 2.65
CA CYS A 130 -33.72 23.60 4.03
C CYS A 130 -32.62 24.55 4.52
N LEU A 131 -32.96 25.37 5.50
CA LEU A 131 -32.01 26.12 6.32
C LEU A 131 -31.81 25.37 7.63
N ARG A 132 -30.56 25.21 8.07
CA ARG A 132 -30.19 24.65 9.37
C ARG A 132 -29.30 25.61 10.12
N VAL A 133 -29.58 25.79 11.40
CA VAL A 133 -28.78 26.62 12.31
C VAL A 133 -28.18 25.71 13.36
N TYR A 134 -26.89 25.85 13.60
CA TYR A 134 -26.17 25.14 14.64
C TYR A 134 -25.63 26.12 15.67
N GLU A 135 -25.47 25.66 16.91
CA GLU A 135 -24.93 26.47 18.00
C GLU A 135 -23.53 27.01 17.68
N SER A 136 -22.70 26.20 17.00
CA SER A 136 -21.39 26.60 16.50
C SER A 136 -20.90 25.66 15.40
N LEU A 137 -19.77 25.99 14.78
CA LEU A 137 -19.17 25.16 13.73
C LEU A 137 -18.65 23.81 14.25
N GLU A 138 -18.19 23.74 15.50
CA GLU A 138 -17.77 22.49 16.16
C GLU A 138 -18.94 21.51 16.29
N LYS A 139 -20.14 22.03 16.55
CA LYS A 139 -21.37 21.26 16.76
C LYS A 139 -22.16 21.00 15.47
N ARG A 140 -21.56 21.22 14.30
CA ARG A 140 -22.22 21.02 12.99
C ARG A 140 -22.67 19.59 12.70
N ASN A 141 -22.16 18.61 13.46
CA ASN A 141 -22.52 17.20 13.34
C ASN A 141 -23.61 16.78 14.36
N GLU A 142 -24.06 17.70 15.22
CA GLU A 142 -25.17 17.51 16.16
C GLU A 142 -26.51 17.92 15.50
N GLU A 143 -27.63 17.74 16.21
CA GLU A 143 -28.92 18.22 15.72
C GLU A 143 -28.93 19.76 15.62
N PRO A 144 -29.49 20.33 14.54
CA PRO A 144 -29.58 21.77 14.39
C PRO A 144 -30.52 22.37 15.45
N THR A 145 -30.19 23.56 15.95
CA THR A 145 -31.04 24.31 16.87
C THR A 145 -32.34 24.74 16.20
N ASP A 146 -32.25 25.05 14.90
CA ASP A 146 -33.39 25.42 14.05
C ASP A 146 -33.25 24.73 12.69
N GLN A 147 -34.33 24.14 12.19
CA GLN A 147 -34.41 23.60 10.83
C GLN A 147 -35.70 24.06 10.16
N ILE A 148 -35.57 24.69 8.99
CA ILE A 148 -36.67 25.34 8.28
C ILE A 148 -36.70 24.78 6.87
N SER A 149 -37.86 24.30 6.43
CA SER A 149 -38.01 23.86 5.04
C SER A 149 -37.99 25.06 4.10
N LEU A 150 -37.24 24.94 3.01
CA LEU A 150 -37.20 25.92 1.92
C LEU A 150 -37.92 25.41 0.67
N ARG A 151 -38.56 24.23 0.75
CA ARG A 151 -39.18 23.53 -0.37
C ARG A 151 -40.13 24.42 -1.17
N ASP A 152 -40.93 25.22 -0.47
CA ASP A 152 -41.94 26.07 -1.10
C ASP A 152 -41.34 27.18 -1.98
N CYS A 153 -40.05 27.52 -1.77
CA CYS A 153 -39.33 28.48 -2.62
C CYS A 153 -38.90 27.87 -3.97
N PHE A 154 -39.04 26.55 -4.16
CA PHE A 154 -38.54 25.81 -5.33
C PHE A 154 -39.63 24.91 -5.96
N LEU A 155 -40.92 25.15 -5.69
CA LEU A 155 -42.02 24.34 -6.25
C LEU A 155 -42.32 24.67 -7.72
N ASP A 156 -42.08 25.92 -8.13
CA ASP A 156 -42.32 26.38 -9.49
C ASP A 156 -41.10 26.16 -10.40
N SER A 157 -41.27 26.32 -11.71
CA SER A 157 -40.19 26.17 -12.69
C SER A 157 -39.05 27.17 -12.50
N GLU A 158 -39.29 28.29 -11.81
CA GLU A 158 -38.29 29.27 -11.41
C GLU A 158 -38.31 29.45 -9.89
N PRO A 159 -37.15 29.46 -9.20
CA PRO A 159 -37.10 29.67 -7.75
C PRO A 159 -37.59 31.06 -7.33
N ASP A 160 -38.41 31.13 -6.27
CA ASP A 160 -38.80 32.40 -5.64
C ASP A 160 -37.70 32.88 -4.68
N TRP A 161 -36.72 33.58 -5.25
CA TRP A 161 -35.60 34.15 -4.50
C TRP A 161 -36.01 35.20 -3.45
N ASN A 162 -37.17 35.87 -3.63
CA ASN A 162 -37.66 36.85 -2.67
C ASN A 162 -38.29 36.17 -1.45
N ALA A 163 -39.08 35.11 -1.66
CA ALA A 163 -39.55 34.26 -0.57
C ALA A 163 -38.37 33.67 0.21
N LEU A 164 -37.37 33.15 -0.50
CA LEU A 164 -36.14 32.64 0.11
C LEU A 164 -35.43 33.70 0.95
N LYS A 165 -35.26 34.91 0.41
CA LYS A 165 -34.68 36.06 1.13
C LYS A 165 -35.40 36.34 2.43
N ASN A 166 -36.73 36.43 2.40
CA ASN A 166 -37.56 36.75 3.57
C ASN A 166 -37.40 35.70 4.68
N VAL A 167 -37.27 34.42 4.32
CA VAL A 167 -37.03 33.34 5.30
C VAL A 167 -35.63 33.45 5.89
N ILE A 168 -34.61 33.59 5.04
CA ILE A 168 -33.20 33.54 5.44
C ILE A 168 -32.77 34.79 6.22
N GLU A 169 -33.31 35.97 5.91
CA GLU A 169 -32.88 37.26 6.46
C GLU A 169 -32.84 37.27 7.99
N SER A 170 -33.85 36.69 8.65
CA SER A 170 -33.91 36.59 10.12
C SER A 170 -32.76 35.78 10.76
N TYR A 171 -32.13 34.89 9.98
CA TYR A 171 -31.03 34.01 10.41
C TYR A 171 -29.66 34.42 9.90
N VAL A 172 -29.54 35.45 9.06
CA VAL A 172 -28.23 35.85 8.52
C VAL A 172 -27.93 37.34 8.72
N LYS A 173 -28.95 38.18 8.76
CA LYS A 173 -28.80 39.63 8.90
C LYS A 173 -28.28 39.98 10.29
N ARG A 174 -27.16 40.71 10.33
CA ARG A 174 -26.57 41.20 11.58
C ARG A 174 -27.62 41.99 12.39
N PRO A 175 -27.72 41.78 13.72
CA PRO A 175 -28.58 42.59 14.58
C PRO A 175 -28.15 44.06 14.53
N ASP A 176 -29.10 44.99 14.68
CA ASP A 176 -28.85 46.44 14.55
C ASP A 176 -27.64 46.91 15.40
N ALA A 177 -26.78 47.73 14.78
CA ALA A 177 -25.52 48.19 15.36
C ALA A 177 -25.70 48.86 16.74
N GLU A 178 -26.79 49.60 16.95
CA GLU A 178 -27.09 50.29 18.23
C GLU A 178 -27.33 49.33 19.41
N LYS A 179 -27.75 48.08 19.14
CA LYS A 179 -27.91 47.03 20.17
C LYS A 179 -26.62 46.24 20.37
N VAL A 180 -25.84 46.07 19.31
CA VAL A 180 -24.59 45.28 19.30
C VAL A 180 -23.45 45.98 20.04
N GLU A 181 -23.34 47.31 19.94
CA GLU A 181 -22.27 48.05 20.63
C GLU A 181 -22.41 48.07 22.17
N LYS A 182 -23.62 47.82 22.70
CA LYS A 182 -23.87 47.82 24.15
C LYS A 182 -23.67 46.45 24.81
N ASP A 183 -23.69 45.36 24.06
CA ASP A 183 -23.56 44.00 24.59
C ASP A 183 -22.70 43.11 23.67
N SER A 184 -21.38 43.20 23.87
CA SER A 184 -20.40 42.38 23.14
C SER A 184 -20.62 40.87 23.30
N TYR A 185 -21.28 40.43 24.38
CA TYR A 185 -21.53 39.02 24.63
C TYR A 185 -22.69 38.50 23.77
N GLN A 186 -23.81 39.23 23.69
CA GLN A 186 -24.92 38.87 22.82
C GLN A 186 -24.51 38.79 21.35
N PHE A 187 -23.68 39.72 20.89
CA PHE A 187 -23.14 39.66 19.53
C PHE A 187 -22.25 38.44 19.32
N ALA A 188 -21.37 38.12 20.28
CA ALA A 188 -20.50 36.95 20.17
C ALA A 188 -21.29 35.64 20.11
N GLU A 189 -22.30 35.47 20.97
CA GLU A 189 -23.19 34.30 20.95
C GLU A 189 -23.98 34.19 19.64
N TRP A 190 -24.45 35.31 19.09
CA TRP A 190 -25.12 35.32 17.80
C TRP A 190 -24.17 35.00 16.64
N ALA A 191 -22.98 35.59 16.62
CA ALA A 191 -21.98 35.45 15.56
C ALA A 191 -21.35 34.05 15.54
N LYS A 192 -21.27 33.40 16.70
CA LYS A 192 -20.77 32.02 16.87
C LYS A 192 -21.62 30.99 16.12
N ARG A 193 -22.91 31.24 15.93
CA ARG A 193 -23.83 30.29 15.27
C ARG A 193 -23.39 30.02 13.83
N PHE A 194 -23.43 28.76 13.45
CA PHE A 194 -23.12 28.31 12.10
C PHE A 194 -24.42 28.06 11.32
N VAL A 195 -24.52 28.60 10.10
CA VAL A 195 -25.74 28.49 9.28
C VAL A 195 -25.43 27.67 8.04
N GLU A 196 -26.26 26.67 7.76
CA GLU A 196 -26.19 25.84 6.56
C GLU A 196 -27.46 26.04 5.73
N ILE A 197 -27.28 26.41 4.47
CA ILE A 197 -28.35 26.62 3.49
C ILE A 197 -28.21 25.52 2.43
N ARG A 198 -29.20 24.62 2.39
CA ARG A 198 -29.30 23.53 1.43
C ARG A 198 -30.27 23.92 0.32
N ILE A 199 -29.76 24.14 -0.89
CA ILE A 199 -30.57 24.60 -2.03
C ILE A 199 -30.23 23.84 -3.32
N PRO A 200 -31.18 23.73 -4.25
CA PRO A 200 -30.89 23.28 -5.60
C PRO A 200 -30.06 24.34 -6.33
N SER A 201 -28.87 23.96 -6.78
CA SER A 201 -28.01 24.79 -7.61
C SER A 201 -27.18 23.91 -8.52
N LYS A 202 -27.10 24.26 -9.81
CA LYS A 202 -26.26 23.54 -10.78
C LYS A 202 -24.79 23.55 -10.35
N PHE A 203 -24.32 24.65 -9.78
CA PHE A 203 -22.96 24.80 -9.28
C PHE A 203 -22.70 23.95 -8.04
N LEU A 204 -23.59 23.98 -7.04
CA LEU A 204 -23.41 23.17 -5.83
C LEU A 204 -23.54 21.66 -6.12
N LYS A 205 -24.37 21.29 -7.11
CA LYS A 205 -24.55 19.90 -7.56
C LYS A 205 -23.26 19.25 -8.04
N LEU A 206 -22.26 20.05 -8.40
CA LEU A 206 -20.91 19.63 -8.75
C LEU A 206 -20.11 19.07 -7.55
N GLY A 207 -20.70 19.04 -6.35
CA GLY A 207 -20.01 18.64 -5.12
C GLY A 207 -19.13 19.77 -4.61
N ILE A 208 -19.62 21.01 -4.62
CA ILE A 208 -18.91 22.17 -4.08
C ILE A 208 -19.75 22.73 -2.92
N ASP A 209 -19.09 22.97 -1.78
CA ASP A 209 -19.60 23.73 -0.65
C ASP A 209 -18.96 25.13 -0.67
N LEU A 210 -19.80 26.15 -0.63
CA LEU A 210 -19.39 27.54 -0.50
C LEU A 210 -19.59 28.00 0.94
N TYR A 211 -18.55 28.58 1.53
CA TYR A 211 -18.59 29.21 2.84
C TYR A 211 -18.47 30.71 2.65
N ASP A 212 -19.58 31.44 2.80
CA ASP A 212 -19.54 32.90 2.88
C ASP A 212 -19.13 33.28 4.31
N THR A 213 -18.04 34.03 4.42
CA THR A 213 -17.50 34.47 5.71
C THR A 213 -17.80 35.95 5.93
N PRO A 214 -17.94 36.39 7.19
CA PRO A 214 -18.13 37.80 7.47
C PRO A 214 -16.91 38.61 7.01
N GLY A 215 -17.13 39.90 6.73
CA GLY A 215 -16.00 40.80 6.50
C GLY A 215 -15.09 40.81 7.72
N LEU A 216 -13.78 40.83 7.46
CA LEU A 216 -12.77 40.75 8.51
C LEU A 216 -11.85 41.97 8.45
N LEU A 217 -11.79 42.74 9.52
CA LEU A 217 -10.87 43.83 9.75
C LEU A 217 -10.06 43.57 11.03
N TYR A 218 -8.91 44.21 11.16
CA TYR A 218 -8.06 44.04 12.33
C TYR A 218 -8.76 44.44 13.64
N SER A 219 -9.61 45.47 13.59
CA SER A 219 -10.40 46.00 14.70
C SER A 219 -11.68 45.23 15.00
N ASP A 220 -12.02 44.21 14.20
CA ASP A 220 -13.27 43.50 14.39
C ASP A 220 -13.29 42.63 15.66
N PRO A 221 -14.49 42.33 16.19
CA PRO A 221 -14.64 41.51 17.39
C PRO A 221 -13.88 40.16 17.30
N PRO A 222 -13.19 39.72 18.37
CA PRO A 222 -12.37 38.50 18.35
C PRO A 222 -13.11 37.23 17.93
N ILE A 223 -14.43 37.18 18.15
CA ILE A 223 -15.27 36.06 17.73
C ILE A 223 -15.25 35.83 16.21
N LEU A 224 -15.11 36.87 15.39
CA LEU A 224 -15.06 36.72 13.93
C LEU A 224 -13.75 36.07 13.48
N LYS A 225 -12.62 36.49 14.08
CA LYS A 225 -11.30 35.85 13.87
C LYS A 225 -11.32 34.40 14.35
N LYS A 226 -11.94 34.14 15.50
CA LYS A 226 -12.11 32.79 16.04
C LYS A 226 -12.94 31.91 15.10
N ASN A 227 -14.08 32.38 14.61
CA ASN A 227 -14.92 31.62 13.67
C ASN A 227 -14.16 31.26 12.38
N LEU A 228 -13.33 32.17 11.87
CA LEU A 228 -12.47 31.89 10.71
C LEU A 228 -11.38 30.87 11.02
N HIS A 229 -10.72 30.99 12.18
CA HIS A 229 -9.78 29.99 12.66
C HIS A 229 -10.44 28.61 12.77
N ASP A 230 -11.62 28.54 13.38
CA ASP A 230 -12.34 27.28 13.57
C ASP A 230 -12.82 26.72 12.22
N LEU A 231 -13.20 27.58 11.27
CA LEU A 231 -13.46 27.18 9.89
C LEU A 231 -12.25 26.52 9.24
N VAL A 232 -11.09 27.18 9.24
CA VAL A 232 -9.88 26.62 8.62
C VAL A 232 -9.39 25.38 9.35
N LYS A 233 -9.46 25.35 10.68
CA LYS A 233 -9.02 24.20 11.48
C LYS A 233 -9.90 22.97 11.28
N LEU A 234 -11.23 23.14 11.29
CA LEU A 234 -12.18 22.01 11.33
C LEU A 234 -12.63 21.55 9.95
N ILE A 235 -12.67 22.47 8.98
CA ILE A 235 -13.14 22.22 7.62
C ILE A 235 -11.96 22.14 6.65
N ARG A 236 -10.92 22.96 6.86
CA ARG A 236 -9.76 23.09 5.96
C ARG A 236 -10.15 23.44 4.51
N PRO A 237 -10.99 24.47 4.30
CA PRO A 237 -11.39 24.86 2.96
C PRO A 237 -10.22 25.51 2.22
N THR A 238 -10.30 25.54 0.89
CA THR A 238 -9.50 26.48 0.12
C THR A 238 -10.04 27.89 0.33
N VAL A 239 -9.18 28.79 0.78
CA VAL A 239 -9.55 30.19 1.06
C VAL A 239 -9.45 31.00 -0.22
N VAL A 240 -10.55 31.59 -0.68
CA VAL A 240 -10.58 32.55 -1.76
C VAL A 240 -10.52 33.95 -1.14
N PHE A 241 -9.35 34.57 -1.12
CA PHE A 241 -9.14 35.91 -0.59
C PHE A 241 -9.54 36.97 -1.63
N MET A 242 -10.66 37.63 -1.38
CA MET A 242 -11.33 38.56 -2.28
C MET A 242 -11.01 40.01 -1.92
N TYR A 243 -10.65 40.80 -2.93
CA TYR A 243 -10.37 42.23 -2.76
C TYR A 243 -10.81 43.05 -3.96
N GLU A 244 -11.25 44.29 -3.70
CA GLU A 244 -11.89 45.13 -4.70
C GLU A 244 -10.86 45.85 -5.60
N ASN A 245 -9.94 46.58 -5.00
CA ASN A 245 -9.13 47.55 -5.72
C ASN A 245 -7.72 46.99 -6.05
N PRO A 246 -7.25 47.11 -7.31
CA PRO A 246 -5.93 46.63 -7.73
C PRO A 246 -4.76 47.27 -6.98
N SER A 247 -4.92 48.47 -6.41
CA SER A 247 -3.90 49.15 -5.62
C SER A 247 -3.77 48.65 -4.17
N VAL A 248 -4.57 47.66 -3.76
CA VAL A 248 -4.57 47.05 -2.41
C VAL A 248 -4.65 48.14 -1.31
N PRO A 249 -5.82 48.74 -1.10
CA PRO A 249 -6.01 49.82 -0.13
C PRO A 249 -5.71 49.32 1.30
N THR A 250 -5.51 50.26 2.22
CA THR A 250 -5.21 49.96 3.64
C THR A 250 -6.21 48.97 4.25
N VAL A 251 -7.49 49.10 3.91
CA VAL A 251 -8.55 48.20 4.40
C VAL A 251 -8.32 46.75 3.98
N THR A 252 -7.90 46.52 2.73
CA THR A 252 -7.59 45.17 2.21
C THR A 252 -6.36 44.60 2.91
N LYS A 253 -5.36 45.45 3.17
CA LYS A 253 -4.18 45.08 3.93
C LYS A 253 -4.54 44.69 5.37
N ASP A 254 -5.37 45.48 6.03
CA ASP A 254 -5.82 45.22 7.41
C ASP A 254 -6.66 43.93 7.48
N CYS A 255 -7.47 43.65 6.47
CA CYS A 255 -8.19 42.39 6.33
C CYS A 255 -7.25 41.19 6.23
N PHE A 256 -6.21 41.29 5.40
CA PHE A 256 -5.22 40.21 5.26
C PHE A 256 -4.38 40.01 6.53
N LEU A 257 -4.04 41.09 7.23
CA LEU A 257 -3.37 41.00 8.54
C LEU A 257 -4.29 40.32 9.58
N ALA A 258 -5.58 40.62 9.56
CA ALA A 258 -6.55 39.95 10.42
C ALA A 258 -6.70 38.45 10.07
N LEU A 259 -6.65 38.08 8.78
CA LEU A 259 -6.59 36.68 8.34
C LEU A 259 -5.32 35.99 8.88
N LYS A 260 -4.16 36.63 8.74
CA LYS A 260 -2.88 36.12 9.24
C LYS A 260 -2.88 35.95 10.75
N GLU A 261 -3.45 36.89 11.49
CA GLU A 261 -3.63 36.78 12.94
C GLU A 261 -4.56 35.64 13.32
N ALA A 262 -5.70 35.49 12.61
CA ALA A 262 -6.67 34.44 12.88
C ALA A 262 -6.07 33.03 12.65
N LEU A 263 -5.31 32.85 11.57
CA LEU A 263 -4.76 31.54 11.20
C LEU A 263 -3.40 31.24 11.85
N GLY A 264 -2.62 32.27 12.18
CA GLY A 264 -1.28 32.11 12.75
C GLY A 264 -0.41 31.20 11.88
N LYS A 265 0.12 30.11 12.47
CA LYS A 265 0.94 29.12 11.75
C LYS A 265 0.15 28.30 10.72
N GLN A 266 -1.18 28.19 10.87
CA GLN A 266 -2.01 27.43 9.92
C GLN A 266 -2.07 28.11 8.55
N LEU A 267 -1.72 29.40 8.45
CA LEU A 267 -1.67 30.12 7.18
C LEU A 267 -0.74 29.44 6.17
N GLU A 268 0.43 28.96 6.63
CA GLU A 268 1.44 28.29 5.80
C GLU A 268 0.93 26.95 5.21
N ASP A 269 -0.04 26.32 5.89
CA ASP A 269 -0.68 25.08 5.49
C ASP A 269 -2.01 25.30 4.74
N THR A 270 -2.48 26.55 4.66
CA THR A 270 -3.76 26.90 4.04
C THR A 270 -3.56 27.25 2.56
N ASN A 271 -4.33 26.62 1.68
CA ASN A 271 -4.33 27.00 0.27
C ASN A 271 -5.14 28.28 0.07
N ILE A 272 -4.49 29.35 -0.38
CA ILE A 272 -5.12 30.66 -0.61
C ILE A 272 -5.13 30.98 -2.11
N PHE A 273 -6.30 31.32 -2.63
CA PHE A 273 -6.52 31.83 -3.96
C PHE A 273 -6.91 33.32 -3.90
N PHE A 274 -6.10 34.20 -4.47
CA PHE A 274 -6.35 35.63 -4.46
C PHE A 274 -7.22 36.03 -5.66
N LEU A 275 -8.31 36.74 -5.39
CA LEU A 275 -9.31 37.13 -6.39
C LEU A 275 -9.58 38.63 -6.36
N ASN A 276 -9.27 39.34 -7.45
CA ASN A 276 -9.65 40.75 -7.62
C ASN A 276 -11.05 40.85 -8.26
N THR A 277 -12.03 41.45 -7.57
CA THR A 277 -13.47 41.19 -7.84
C THR A 277 -14.23 42.26 -8.62
N LYS A 278 -13.71 43.49 -8.69
CA LYS A 278 -14.37 44.62 -9.37
C LYS A 278 -13.55 45.13 -10.54
N VAL A 279 -13.21 44.23 -11.46
CA VAL A 279 -12.50 44.63 -12.69
C VAL A 279 -13.44 45.36 -13.63
N ASP A 280 -13.14 46.61 -13.93
CA ASP A 280 -13.82 47.33 -15.01
C ASP A 280 -13.32 46.83 -16.37
N ILE A 281 -14.19 46.12 -17.10
CA ILE A 281 -13.88 45.58 -18.43
C ILE A 281 -13.68 46.69 -19.45
N GLY A 282 -14.40 47.81 -19.33
CA GLY A 282 -14.22 48.96 -20.21
C GLY A 282 -12.80 49.50 -20.12
N SER A 283 -12.25 49.56 -18.90
CA SER A 283 -10.85 49.97 -18.68
C SER A 283 -9.82 49.02 -19.28
N LEU A 284 -10.14 47.72 -19.45
CA LEU A 284 -9.23 46.73 -20.04
C LEU A 284 -9.11 46.87 -21.57
N ILE A 285 -10.17 47.36 -22.22
CA ILE A 285 -10.34 47.32 -23.69
C ILE A 285 -9.90 48.63 -24.37
N THR A 286 -9.51 49.64 -23.58
CA THR A 286 -9.25 51.06 -23.85
C THR A 286 -9.05 51.63 -25.28
N ASN A 287 -8.84 50.90 -26.39
CA ASN A 287 -8.72 51.46 -27.75
C ASN A 287 -9.17 50.56 -28.94
N GLY A 288 -9.93 49.47 -28.77
CA GLY A 288 -10.33 48.61 -29.91
C GLY A 288 -11.74 48.03 -29.83
N THR A 289 -12.60 48.31 -30.80
CA THR A 289 -13.98 47.78 -30.86
C THR A 289 -14.08 46.37 -31.47
N ASN A 290 -12.99 45.82 -32.02
CA ASN A 290 -12.97 44.51 -32.68
C ASN A 290 -11.88 43.61 -32.10
N ILE A 291 -11.97 43.29 -30.81
CA ILE A 291 -11.06 42.33 -30.17
C ILE A 291 -11.65 40.93 -30.32
N SER A 292 -10.89 40.01 -30.89
CA SER A 292 -11.31 38.60 -30.96
C SER A 292 -11.31 37.97 -29.56
N LYS A 293 -12.15 36.94 -29.34
CA LYS A 293 -12.17 36.19 -28.07
C LYS A 293 -10.77 35.70 -27.66
N ALA A 294 -10.02 35.12 -28.60
CA ALA A 294 -8.66 34.62 -28.35
C ALA A 294 -7.68 35.74 -27.95
N GLU A 295 -7.78 36.92 -28.59
CA GLU A 295 -6.95 38.08 -28.26
C GLU A 295 -7.27 38.64 -26.86
N PHE A 296 -8.56 38.68 -26.49
CA PHE A 296 -8.98 39.07 -25.15
C PHE A 296 -8.43 38.12 -24.09
N GLU A 297 -8.58 36.80 -24.30
CA GLU A 297 -8.14 35.76 -23.35
C GLU A 297 -6.61 35.70 -23.20
N ILE A 298 -5.88 35.64 -24.32
CA ILE A 298 -4.43 35.38 -24.31
C ILE A 298 -3.63 36.63 -23.96
N ILE A 299 -4.03 37.80 -24.47
CA ILE A 299 -3.20 38.99 -24.42
C ILE A 299 -3.69 39.94 -23.34
N ILE A 300 -4.95 40.37 -23.41
CA ILE A 300 -5.49 41.44 -22.55
C ILE A 300 -5.67 40.93 -21.12
N LEU A 301 -6.33 39.79 -20.96
CA LEU A 301 -6.64 39.23 -19.65
C LEU A 301 -5.38 38.80 -18.91
N ASN A 302 -4.42 38.18 -19.59
CA ASN A 302 -3.15 37.78 -18.97
C ASN A 302 -2.28 38.98 -18.57
N LYS A 303 -2.22 40.03 -19.41
CA LYS A 303 -1.53 41.28 -19.04
C LYS A 303 -2.18 41.94 -17.83
N ALA A 304 -3.51 41.98 -17.79
CA ALA A 304 -4.29 42.52 -16.69
C ALA A 304 -4.09 41.72 -15.38
N ARG A 305 -4.02 40.39 -15.48
CA ARG A 305 -3.71 39.49 -14.36
C ARG A 305 -2.30 39.75 -13.83
N GLN A 306 -1.30 39.73 -14.70
CA GLN A 306 0.09 39.94 -14.28
C GLN A 306 0.27 41.31 -13.63
N SER A 307 -0.27 42.37 -14.22
CA SER A 307 -0.18 43.72 -13.65
C SER A 307 -0.80 43.82 -12.26
N ARG A 308 -1.94 43.16 -12.00
CA ARG A 308 -2.58 43.16 -10.69
C ARG A 308 -1.87 42.26 -9.68
N LYS A 309 -1.33 41.12 -10.13
CA LYS A 309 -0.46 40.26 -9.33
C LYS A 309 0.79 41.02 -8.88
N ASP A 310 1.43 41.78 -9.77
CA ASP A 310 2.59 42.60 -9.45
C ASP A 310 2.28 43.68 -8.40
N LEU A 311 1.08 44.26 -8.43
CA LEU A 311 0.62 45.20 -7.41
C LEU A 311 0.37 44.50 -6.07
N LEU A 312 -0.23 43.31 -6.09
CA LEU A 312 -0.45 42.49 -4.90
C LEU A 312 0.87 42.05 -4.25
N LEU A 313 1.88 41.66 -5.05
CA LEU A 313 3.22 41.30 -4.59
C LEU A 313 3.99 42.48 -3.98
N LYS A 314 3.65 43.72 -4.35
CA LYS A 314 4.23 44.92 -3.72
C LYS A 314 3.62 45.23 -2.36
N ALA A 315 2.47 44.65 -2.01
CA ALA A 315 1.83 44.87 -0.72
C ALA A 315 2.61 44.16 0.40
N PRO A 316 3.13 44.89 1.41
CA PRO A 316 3.92 44.30 2.49
C PRO A 316 3.13 43.21 3.23
N GLY A 317 3.69 42.01 3.30
CA GLY A 317 3.12 40.86 4.01
C GLY A 317 2.33 39.87 3.15
N MET A 318 1.95 40.22 1.91
CA MET A 318 1.22 39.33 0.99
C MET A 318 2.14 38.58 0.00
N ALA A 319 3.33 39.11 -0.25
CA ALA A 319 4.24 38.59 -1.28
C ALA A 319 4.71 37.14 -1.06
N GLN A 320 4.80 36.70 0.21
CA GLN A 320 5.32 35.39 0.57
C GLN A 320 4.30 34.26 0.39
N GLU A 321 3.02 34.59 0.21
CA GLU A 321 1.90 33.63 0.26
C GLU A 321 1.32 33.29 -1.13
N ILE A 322 1.89 33.86 -2.22
CA ILE A 322 1.40 33.66 -3.59
C ILE A 322 2.27 32.61 -4.30
N ASP A 323 1.73 31.40 -4.51
CA ASP A 323 2.39 30.34 -5.30
C ASP A 323 2.44 30.74 -6.79
N ASP A 324 3.57 30.44 -7.45
CA ASP A 324 4.17 31.32 -8.46
C ASP A 324 3.41 31.46 -9.79
N ASN A 325 2.29 30.78 -10.05
CA ASN A 325 1.47 31.05 -11.26
C ASN A 325 -0.04 30.79 -11.16
N ASN A 326 -0.54 29.99 -10.21
CA ASN A 326 -1.94 29.52 -10.23
C ASN A 326 -2.82 30.05 -9.09
N GLY A 327 -2.26 30.75 -8.10
CA GLY A 327 -3.00 31.24 -6.92
C GLY A 327 -3.65 32.62 -7.08
N PHE A 328 -3.78 33.15 -8.30
CA PHE A 328 -4.28 34.52 -8.52
C PHE A 328 -5.17 34.63 -9.77
N ASN A 329 -6.28 35.38 -9.66
CA ASN A 329 -7.10 35.73 -10.82
C ASN A 329 -7.93 37.01 -10.60
N ILE A 330 -8.68 37.40 -11.64
CA ILE A 330 -9.47 38.62 -11.69
C ILE A 330 -10.87 38.29 -12.22
N ILE A 331 -11.90 38.93 -11.68
CA ILE A 331 -13.30 38.71 -12.04
C ILE A 331 -14.06 40.04 -12.03
N SER A 332 -15.18 40.10 -12.74
CA SER A 332 -16.05 41.28 -12.76
C SER A 332 -17.51 40.82 -12.66
N VAL A 333 -17.96 40.71 -11.41
CA VAL A 333 -19.25 40.13 -11.07
C VAL A 333 -20.41 40.96 -11.65
N ASP A 334 -20.25 42.27 -11.78
CA ASP A 334 -21.29 43.20 -12.26
C ASP A 334 -21.32 43.37 -13.80
N SER A 335 -20.33 42.80 -14.51
CA SER A 335 -20.17 43.00 -15.95
C SER A 335 -20.87 41.95 -16.82
N GLY A 336 -21.82 41.18 -16.26
CA GLY A 336 -22.55 40.13 -16.99
C GLY A 336 -23.25 40.61 -18.27
N TRP A 337 -23.45 41.92 -18.40
CA TRP A 337 -23.98 42.58 -19.61
C TRP A 337 -22.98 42.61 -20.79
N SER A 338 -21.69 42.34 -20.55
CA SER A 338 -20.66 42.28 -21.58
C SER A 338 -20.31 40.83 -21.90
N PRO A 339 -20.34 40.41 -23.18
CA PRO A 339 -19.88 39.07 -23.59
C PRO A 339 -18.46 38.73 -23.13
N LEU A 340 -17.59 39.75 -23.07
CA LEU A 340 -16.20 39.59 -22.58
C LEU A 340 -16.13 39.40 -21.07
N GLY A 341 -17.09 39.95 -20.32
CA GLY A 341 -17.22 39.72 -18.88
C GLY A 341 -17.68 38.32 -18.55
N GLU A 342 -18.64 37.79 -19.30
CA GLU A 342 -19.05 36.40 -19.18
C GLU A 342 -17.86 35.45 -19.44
N ILE A 343 -17.10 35.69 -20.52
CA ILE A 343 -15.90 34.91 -20.85
C ILE A 343 -14.86 34.98 -19.72
N MET A 344 -14.54 36.19 -19.24
CA MET A 344 -13.58 36.39 -18.15
C MET A 344 -14.03 35.66 -16.88
N ASN A 345 -15.29 35.84 -16.48
CA ASN A 345 -15.84 35.24 -15.27
C ASN A 345 -15.82 33.71 -15.36
N LYS A 346 -16.18 33.16 -16.52
CA LYS A 346 -16.14 31.71 -16.79
C LYS A 346 -14.72 31.14 -16.67
N ILE A 347 -13.73 31.79 -17.27
CA ILE A 347 -12.32 31.38 -17.16
C ILE A 347 -11.86 31.43 -15.70
N THR A 348 -12.24 32.49 -14.99
CA THR A 348 -11.85 32.67 -13.59
C THR A 348 -12.47 31.61 -12.68
N ILE A 349 -13.73 31.27 -12.87
CA ILE A 349 -14.39 30.16 -12.14
C ILE A 349 -13.67 28.84 -12.42
N ASN A 350 -13.36 28.54 -13.69
CA ASN A 350 -12.63 27.33 -14.06
C ASN A 350 -11.27 27.26 -13.35
N HIS A 351 -10.52 28.38 -13.30
CA HIS A 351 -9.25 28.43 -12.58
C HIS A 351 -9.40 28.25 -11.07
N ILE A 352 -10.46 28.79 -10.44
CA ILE A 352 -10.74 28.56 -9.02
C ILE A 352 -10.97 27.07 -8.78
N ILE A 353 -11.83 26.43 -9.59
CA ILE A 353 -12.14 24.99 -9.44
C ILE A 353 -10.88 24.14 -9.66
N GLN A 354 -10.07 24.45 -10.67
CA GLN A 354 -8.80 23.76 -10.92
C GLN A 354 -7.81 23.95 -9.77
N PHE A 355 -7.66 25.17 -9.26
CA PHE A 355 -6.78 25.46 -8.13
C PHE A 355 -7.20 24.64 -6.92
N VAL A 356 -8.50 24.58 -6.63
CA VAL A 356 -9.03 23.90 -5.46
C VAL A 356 -8.91 22.38 -5.59
N ALA A 357 -9.20 21.82 -6.76
CA ALA A 357 -8.98 20.40 -7.02
C ALA A 357 -7.49 20.01 -6.82
N ASN A 358 -6.57 20.88 -7.24
CA ASN A 358 -5.14 20.66 -7.07
C ASN A 358 -4.69 20.89 -5.61
N ALA A 359 -5.27 21.86 -4.91
CA ALA A 359 -5.01 22.18 -3.50
C ALA A 359 -5.42 21.02 -2.59
N ASP A 360 -6.62 20.47 -2.79
CA ASP A 360 -7.10 19.27 -2.08
C ASP A 360 -6.14 18.09 -2.29
N LEU A 361 -5.65 17.91 -3.53
CA LEU A 361 -4.70 16.87 -3.88
C LEU A 361 -3.34 17.07 -3.19
N LYS A 362 -2.82 18.30 -3.19
CA LYS A 362 -1.57 18.67 -2.48
C LYS A 362 -1.68 18.45 -0.96
N CYS A 363 -2.79 18.86 -0.33
CA CYS A 363 -3.02 18.62 1.09
C CYS A 363 -3.03 17.13 1.43
N LYS A 364 -3.75 16.32 0.63
CA LYS A 364 -3.80 14.85 0.80
C LYS A 364 -2.44 14.18 0.61
N ILE A 365 -1.56 14.78 -0.18
CA ILE A 365 -0.18 14.33 -0.37
C ILE A 365 0.70 14.71 0.83
N ARG A 366 0.62 15.93 1.36
CA ARG A 366 1.47 16.42 2.47
C ARG A 366 1.22 15.71 3.81
N GLU A 367 -0.03 15.36 4.13
CA GLU A 367 -0.36 14.67 5.40
C GLU A 367 0.17 13.24 5.45
N LYS A 368 0.48 12.65 4.30
CA LYS A 368 1.24 11.41 4.23
C LYS A 368 2.72 11.77 4.21
N SER A 369 3.42 11.49 5.30
CA SER A 369 4.89 11.36 5.34
C SER A 369 5.40 10.17 4.51
N ILE A 370 4.81 9.94 3.33
CA ILE A 370 5.41 9.24 2.22
C ILE A 370 6.26 10.31 1.56
N LYS A 371 7.59 10.21 1.67
CA LYS A 371 8.50 11.05 0.90
C LYS A 371 8.28 10.72 -0.57
N ILE A 372 7.33 11.40 -1.21
CA ILE A 372 7.17 11.34 -2.66
C ILE A 372 8.50 11.82 -3.24
N SER A 373 9.13 10.96 -4.03
CA SER A 373 10.31 11.27 -4.79
C SER A 373 9.99 12.44 -5.73
N THR A 374 10.40 13.64 -5.31
CA THR A 374 10.33 14.92 -6.03
C THR A 374 8.94 15.41 -6.46
N PRO A 375 8.55 16.65 -6.11
CA PRO A 375 7.35 17.26 -6.67
C PRO A 375 7.54 17.45 -8.19
N LEU A 376 6.64 16.88 -8.99
CA LEU A 376 6.55 17.15 -10.43
C LEU A 376 6.16 18.61 -10.64
N LYS A 377 7.16 19.50 -10.71
CA LYS A 377 6.99 20.83 -11.28
C LYS A 377 6.55 20.60 -12.73
N ASN A 378 5.27 20.90 -13.04
CA ASN A 378 4.61 20.81 -14.36
C ASN A 378 3.76 19.55 -14.66
N ALA A 379 3.45 18.68 -13.68
CA ALA A 379 2.49 17.60 -13.91
C ALA A 379 1.07 18.14 -14.16
N THR A 380 0.39 17.59 -15.16
CA THR A 380 -1.03 17.86 -15.38
C THR A 380 -1.85 17.20 -14.26
N PRO A 381 -3.08 17.65 -13.98
CA PRO A 381 -3.96 16.98 -13.01
C PRO A 381 -4.15 15.49 -13.29
N SER A 382 -4.12 15.08 -14.56
CA SER A 382 -4.16 13.68 -14.96
C SER A 382 -2.91 12.91 -14.50
N ASP A 383 -1.72 13.50 -14.64
CA ASP A 383 -0.47 12.87 -14.21
C ASP A 383 -0.42 12.72 -12.70
N ILE A 384 -0.89 13.71 -11.94
CA ILE A 384 -0.95 13.62 -10.47
C ILE A 384 -1.97 12.56 -10.03
N ALA A 385 -3.13 12.47 -10.70
CA ALA A 385 -4.12 11.44 -10.44
C ALA A 385 -3.60 10.03 -10.77
N GLN A 386 -2.89 9.85 -11.89
CA GLN A 386 -2.26 8.58 -12.24
C GLN A 386 -1.17 8.19 -11.26
N GLN A 387 -0.33 9.13 -10.83
CA GLN A 387 0.67 8.89 -9.80
C GLN A 387 0.01 8.46 -8.48
N TYR A 388 -1.04 9.15 -8.05
CA TYR A 388 -1.79 8.79 -6.84
C TYR A 388 -2.41 7.39 -6.93
N LEU A 389 -2.98 7.02 -8.08
CA LEU A 389 -3.50 5.66 -8.30
C LEU A 389 -2.38 4.61 -8.31
N SER A 390 -1.21 4.94 -8.86
CA SER A 390 -0.02 4.08 -8.82
C SER A 390 0.48 3.87 -7.39
N ASP A 391 0.53 4.93 -6.59
CA ASP A 391 0.94 4.87 -5.17
C ASP A 391 -0.06 4.03 -4.35
N ILE A 392 -1.37 4.19 -4.60
CA ILE A 392 -2.41 3.34 -3.99
C ILE A 392 -2.22 1.87 -4.37
N ARG A 393 -2.00 1.57 -5.65
CA ARG A 393 -1.74 0.19 -6.12
C ARG A 393 -0.50 -0.40 -5.45
N SER A 394 0.56 0.38 -5.35
CA SER A 394 1.81 -0.04 -4.69
C SER A 394 1.58 -0.30 -3.20
N GLY A 395 0.78 0.55 -2.53
CA GLY A 395 0.34 0.31 -1.15
C GLY A 395 -0.42 -1.01 -0.99
N PHE A 396 -1.37 -1.31 -1.89
CA PHE A 396 -2.10 -2.58 -1.88
C PHE A 396 -1.18 -3.79 -2.13
N ILE A 397 -0.22 -3.68 -3.06
CA ILE A 397 0.75 -4.75 -3.33
C ILE A 397 1.62 -5.01 -2.09
N ASN A 398 2.12 -3.95 -1.44
CA ASN A 398 2.94 -4.09 -0.23
C ASN A 398 2.15 -4.73 0.93
N GLN A 399 0.88 -4.33 1.11
CA GLN A 399 0.01 -4.96 2.12
C GLN A 399 -0.29 -6.43 1.80
N LYS A 400 -0.53 -6.76 0.53
CA LYS A 400 -0.69 -8.16 0.08
C LYS A 400 0.56 -8.98 0.38
N ASN A 401 1.74 -8.45 0.07
CA ASN A 401 3.01 -9.13 0.34
C ASN A 401 3.22 -9.33 1.85
N TYR A 402 2.92 -8.30 2.65
CA TYR A 402 3.00 -8.39 4.11
C TYR A 402 2.01 -9.42 4.70
N LEU A 403 0.79 -9.50 4.18
CA LEU A 403 -0.17 -10.54 4.57
C LEU A 403 0.33 -11.94 4.19
N ASN A 404 0.91 -12.10 3.00
CA ASN A 404 1.51 -13.35 2.57
C ASN A 404 2.67 -13.77 3.50
N GLU A 405 3.52 -12.83 3.92
CA GLU A 405 4.57 -13.10 4.91
C GLU A 405 3.99 -13.55 6.26
N ILE A 406 2.93 -12.91 6.74
CA ILE A 406 2.24 -13.33 7.98
C ILE A 406 1.66 -14.74 7.82
N PHE A 407 1.03 -15.04 6.67
CA PHE A 407 0.49 -16.37 6.38
C PHE A 407 1.58 -17.43 6.35
N GLN A 408 2.72 -17.13 5.73
CA GLN A 408 3.86 -18.04 5.67
C GLN A 408 4.38 -18.33 7.09
N VAL A 409 4.62 -17.30 7.91
CA VAL A 409 5.07 -17.46 9.30
C VAL A 409 4.07 -18.27 10.13
N TRP A 410 2.77 -18.00 9.99
CA TRP A 410 1.74 -18.78 10.69
C TRP A 410 1.71 -20.24 10.25
N SER A 411 1.80 -20.49 8.94
CA SER A 411 1.88 -21.84 8.37
C SER A 411 3.09 -22.61 8.90
N ASP A 412 4.26 -21.98 8.89
CA ASP A 412 5.51 -22.56 9.37
C ASP A 412 5.44 -22.86 10.87
N GLN A 413 4.88 -21.95 11.69
CA GLN A 413 4.66 -22.19 13.11
C GLN A 413 3.74 -23.39 13.37
N LYS A 414 2.63 -23.52 12.63
CA LYS A 414 1.72 -24.67 12.77
C LYS A 414 2.37 -25.97 12.33
N ALA A 415 3.17 -25.94 11.26
CA ALA A 415 3.95 -27.09 10.82
C ALA A 415 4.98 -27.50 11.87
N SER A 416 5.71 -26.56 12.47
CA SER A 416 6.65 -26.82 13.56
C SER A 416 5.97 -27.42 14.79
N GLN A 417 4.83 -26.87 15.23
CA GLN A 417 4.06 -27.42 16.36
C GLN A 417 3.57 -28.85 16.08
N LEU A 418 3.19 -29.15 14.85
CA LEU A 418 2.81 -30.50 14.44
C LEU A 418 4.01 -31.45 14.46
N HIS A 419 5.15 -31.03 13.91
CA HIS A 419 6.39 -31.81 13.94
C HIS A 419 6.87 -32.08 15.36
N GLU A 420 6.90 -31.06 16.22
CA GLU A 420 7.28 -31.22 17.63
C GLU A 420 6.38 -32.23 18.35
N LYS A 421 5.06 -32.19 18.12
CA LYS A 421 4.15 -33.20 18.68
C LYS A 421 4.39 -34.60 18.13
N ILE A 422 4.72 -34.72 16.84
CA ILE A 422 5.07 -36.00 16.23
C ILE A 422 6.35 -36.54 16.89
N ASP A 423 7.38 -35.71 17.02
CA ASP A 423 8.67 -36.10 17.59
C ASP A 423 8.53 -36.51 19.06
N GLN A 424 7.76 -35.77 19.86
CA GLN A 424 7.45 -36.14 21.26
C GLN A 424 6.76 -37.52 21.35
N GLN A 425 5.85 -37.83 20.43
CA GLN A 425 5.21 -39.15 20.38
C GLN A 425 6.18 -40.26 19.96
N TYR A 426 7.08 -39.97 19.02
CA TYR A 426 8.14 -40.90 18.62
C TYR A 426 9.11 -41.19 19.76
N GLU A 427 9.57 -40.17 20.48
CA GLU A 427 10.46 -40.33 21.64
C GLU A 427 9.79 -41.15 22.74
N LEU A 428 8.52 -40.89 23.05
CA LEU A 428 7.75 -41.71 23.99
C LEU A 428 7.70 -43.17 23.53
N ALA A 429 7.34 -43.41 22.27
CA ALA A 429 7.26 -44.76 21.71
C ALA A 429 8.60 -45.50 21.75
N GLU A 430 9.70 -44.82 21.41
CA GLU A 430 11.06 -45.37 21.42
C GLU A 430 11.52 -45.73 22.84
N ASN A 431 11.26 -44.86 23.83
CA ASN A 431 11.61 -45.09 25.23
C ASN A 431 10.91 -46.32 25.83
N PHE A 432 9.67 -46.60 25.41
CA PHE A 432 8.93 -47.78 25.88
C PHE A 432 9.19 -49.04 25.06
N LEU A 433 9.86 -48.95 23.91
CA LEU A 433 10.06 -50.07 22.98
C LEU A 433 10.77 -51.28 23.62
N PRO A 434 11.89 -51.12 24.38
CA PRO A 434 12.60 -52.27 24.96
C PRO A 434 11.78 -53.02 26.02
N GLN A 435 11.00 -52.27 26.81
CA GLN A 435 10.12 -52.84 27.83
C GLN A 435 8.98 -53.61 27.17
N ARG A 436 8.39 -53.03 26.11
CA ARG A 436 7.34 -53.67 25.31
C ARG A 436 7.84 -54.92 24.60
N GLU A 437 9.06 -54.91 24.06
CA GLU A 437 9.66 -56.08 23.42
C GLU A 437 9.86 -57.23 24.43
N LYS A 438 10.27 -56.92 25.66
CA LYS A 438 10.41 -57.91 26.74
C LYS A 438 9.06 -58.50 27.17
N VAL A 439 8.02 -57.66 27.31
CA VAL A 439 6.66 -58.11 27.62
C VAL A 439 6.10 -58.95 26.47
N PHE A 440 6.24 -58.47 25.23
CA PHE A 440 5.81 -59.17 24.03
C PHE A 440 6.48 -60.55 23.92
N ASN A 441 7.80 -60.65 24.06
CA ASN A 441 8.51 -61.94 24.00
C ASN A 441 8.06 -62.94 25.07
N THR A 442 7.57 -62.44 26.21
CA THR A 442 7.04 -63.26 27.31
C THR A 442 5.60 -63.69 27.03
N VAL A 443 4.74 -62.76 26.60
CA VAL A 443 3.30 -62.97 26.38
C VAL A 443 3.02 -63.67 25.05
N ASN A 444 3.81 -63.42 24.00
CA ASN A 444 3.62 -63.97 22.66
C ASN A 444 3.63 -65.52 22.66
N LYS A 445 4.35 -66.14 23.60
CA LYS A 445 4.34 -67.60 23.82
C LYS A 445 2.94 -68.15 24.14
N TYR A 446 2.06 -67.32 24.69
CA TYR A 446 0.72 -67.70 25.14
C TYR A 446 -0.39 -66.93 24.41
N ALA A 447 -0.06 -65.96 23.57
CA ALA A 447 -1.00 -65.04 22.95
C ALA A 447 -2.06 -65.78 22.11
N GLU A 448 -1.65 -66.77 21.32
CA GLU A 448 -2.57 -67.58 20.50
C GLU A 448 -3.58 -68.36 21.35
N ASN A 449 -3.11 -69.02 22.41
CA ASN A 449 -3.95 -69.83 23.29
C ASN A 449 -4.92 -68.94 24.08
N TYR A 450 -4.45 -67.80 24.56
CA TYR A 450 -5.29 -66.83 25.26
C TYR A 450 -6.37 -66.26 24.33
N ALA A 451 -5.98 -65.80 23.14
CA ALA A 451 -6.90 -65.26 22.14
C ALA A 451 -7.96 -66.29 21.72
N TYR A 452 -7.55 -67.55 21.54
CA TYR A 452 -8.45 -68.68 21.27
C TYR A 452 -9.49 -68.85 22.37
N ILE A 453 -9.05 -68.96 23.64
CA ILE A 453 -9.95 -69.17 24.78
C ILE A 453 -10.90 -67.99 24.93
N GLU A 454 -10.40 -66.75 24.91
CA GLU A 454 -11.24 -65.56 25.03
C GLU A 454 -12.29 -65.52 23.91
N CYS A 455 -11.86 -65.69 22.65
CA CYS A 455 -12.79 -65.66 21.52
C CYS A 455 -13.83 -66.77 21.63
N LYS A 456 -13.48 -67.98 22.09
CA LYS A 456 -14.44 -69.08 22.32
C LYS A 456 -15.49 -68.74 23.36
N MET A 457 -15.08 -68.13 24.48
CA MET A 457 -16.00 -67.68 25.52
C MET A 457 -16.96 -66.60 24.99
N VAL A 458 -16.45 -65.68 24.18
CA VAL A 458 -17.24 -64.61 23.56
C VAL A 458 -18.23 -65.17 22.56
N MET A 459 -17.81 -66.07 21.68
CA MET A 459 -18.69 -66.72 20.72
C MET A 459 -19.81 -67.49 21.40
N ALA A 460 -19.52 -68.20 22.49
CA ALA A 460 -20.54 -68.89 23.26
C ALA A 460 -21.58 -67.90 23.85
N ARG A 461 -21.11 -66.78 24.39
CA ARG A 461 -21.98 -65.71 24.92
C ARG A 461 -22.81 -65.04 23.82
N ASP A 462 -22.20 -64.72 22.69
CA ASP A 462 -22.89 -64.07 21.57
C ASP A 462 -23.93 -65.03 20.99
N LEU A 463 -23.60 -66.32 20.81
CA LEU A 463 -24.54 -67.36 20.39
C LEU A 463 -25.71 -67.52 21.37
N MET A 464 -25.45 -67.48 22.69
CA MET A 464 -26.52 -67.46 23.71
C MET A 464 -27.41 -66.22 23.58
N THR A 465 -26.84 -65.05 23.28
CA THR A 465 -27.60 -63.79 23.07
C THR A 465 -28.59 -63.93 21.91
N PHE A 466 -28.28 -64.78 20.92
CA PHE A 466 -29.17 -65.08 19.80
C PHE A 466 -29.91 -66.41 19.96
N ASN A 467 -30.14 -66.89 21.19
CA ASN A 467 -30.87 -68.11 21.51
C ASN A 467 -30.35 -69.36 20.77
N GLY A 468 -29.04 -69.47 20.58
CA GLY A 468 -28.42 -70.60 19.89
C GLY A 468 -28.56 -70.58 18.37
N ARG A 469 -29.16 -69.54 17.77
CA ARG A 469 -29.38 -69.48 16.33
C ARG A 469 -28.11 -69.04 15.60
N SER A 470 -27.76 -69.75 14.54
CA SER A 470 -26.63 -69.39 13.67
C SER A 470 -26.93 -68.16 12.80
N PRO A 471 -25.93 -67.31 12.50
CA PRO A 471 -26.07 -66.20 11.57
C PRO A 471 -26.23 -66.66 10.12
N THR A 472 -26.85 -65.83 9.29
CA THR A 472 -26.97 -66.03 7.83
C THR A 472 -25.98 -65.14 7.11
N VAL A 473 -25.09 -65.72 6.31
CA VAL A 473 -24.08 -64.99 5.53
C VAL A 473 -24.39 -65.13 4.04
N ASN A 474 -24.51 -64.01 3.32
CA ASN A 474 -24.73 -64.03 1.88
C ASN A 474 -23.40 -64.19 1.14
N SER A 475 -22.97 -65.44 0.99
CA SER A 475 -21.71 -65.80 0.33
C SER A 475 -21.67 -65.49 -1.17
N VAL A 476 -22.82 -65.23 -1.81
CA VAL A 476 -22.92 -64.92 -3.24
C VAL A 476 -22.51 -63.47 -3.54
N GLN A 477 -22.60 -62.57 -2.55
CA GLN A 477 -22.28 -61.15 -2.70
C GLN A 477 -21.03 -60.79 -1.89
N GLN A 478 -19.84 -61.10 -2.41
CA GLN A 478 -18.60 -60.61 -1.82
C GLN A 478 -18.52 -59.08 -1.98
N ILE A 479 -18.37 -58.34 -0.88
CA ILE A 479 -18.38 -56.86 -0.89
C ILE A 479 -17.12 -56.31 -1.59
N PHE A 480 -15.98 -56.97 -1.40
CA PHE A 480 -14.70 -56.59 -2.01
C PHE A 480 -14.06 -57.82 -2.67
N ALA A 481 -14.17 -57.92 -3.99
CA ALA A 481 -13.49 -58.93 -4.80
C ALA A 481 -12.07 -58.45 -5.12
N ASN A 482 -11.12 -58.67 -4.21
CA ASN A 482 -9.71 -58.38 -4.48
C ASN A 482 -8.88 -59.64 -4.15
N GLU A 483 -8.30 -60.24 -5.18
CA GLU A 483 -7.69 -61.59 -5.13
C GLU A 483 -6.48 -61.69 -4.19
N ASN A 484 -5.87 -60.55 -3.81
CA ASN A 484 -4.67 -60.49 -2.97
C ASN A 484 -4.93 -60.22 -1.47
N ARG A 485 -6.17 -60.38 -0.96
CA ARG A 485 -6.48 -60.08 0.46
C ARG A 485 -6.54 -61.33 1.34
N PHE A 486 -5.92 -61.25 2.52
CA PHE A 486 -5.98 -62.27 3.59
C PHE A 486 -7.37 -62.45 4.22
N CYS A 487 -8.37 -61.67 3.82
CA CYS A 487 -9.73 -61.74 4.34
C CYS A 487 -10.78 -61.43 3.26
N GLU A 488 -11.99 -61.94 3.48
CA GLU A 488 -13.19 -61.74 2.68
C GLU A 488 -14.25 -61.02 3.51
N PHE A 489 -15.08 -60.23 2.84
CA PHE A 489 -16.18 -59.53 3.48
C PHE A 489 -17.49 -59.89 2.78
N TYR A 490 -18.48 -60.28 3.58
CA TYR A 490 -19.80 -60.66 3.09
C TYR A 490 -20.90 -59.91 3.86
N PRO A 491 -22.01 -59.54 3.23
CA PRO A 491 -23.21 -59.12 3.94
C PRO A 491 -23.69 -60.28 4.81
N ALA A 492 -24.13 -59.95 6.01
CA ALA A 492 -24.66 -60.94 6.93
C ALA A 492 -25.86 -60.38 7.70
N GLU A 493 -26.68 -61.29 8.18
CA GLU A 493 -27.77 -61.01 9.09
C GLU A 493 -27.70 -61.98 10.27
N TRP A 494 -27.94 -61.49 11.48
CA TRP A 494 -28.06 -62.34 12.65
C TRP A 494 -29.34 -62.00 13.39
N PHE A 495 -30.36 -62.83 13.14
CA PHE A 495 -31.70 -62.64 13.66
C PHE A 495 -32.27 -61.26 13.26
N GLU A 496 -32.61 -60.39 14.21
CA GLU A 496 -33.16 -59.05 13.92
C GLU A 496 -32.11 -58.05 13.40
N LYS A 497 -30.81 -58.36 13.48
CA LYS A 497 -29.73 -57.49 13.00
C LYS A 497 -29.45 -57.75 11.52
N LYS A 498 -30.06 -56.94 10.65
CA LYS A 498 -29.97 -57.08 9.17
C LYS A 498 -28.81 -56.32 8.51
N ASN A 499 -28.21 -55.37 9.23
CA ASN A 499 -27.15 -54.50 8.71
C ASN A 499 -25.79 -54.92 9.24
N LEU A 500 -25.39 -56.17 8.99
CA LEU A 500 -24.07 -56.67 9.39
C LEU A 500 -23.19 -56.95 8.17
N ILE A 501 -21.90 -56.83 8.37
CA ILE A 501 -20.86 -57.35 7.49
C ILE A 501 -20.06 -58.36 8.29
N VAL A 502 -19.80 -59.52 7.71
CA VAL A 502 -18.88 -60.50 8.27
C VAL A 502 -17.52 -60.39 7.58
N LYS A 503 -16.46 -60.32 8.38
CA LYS A 503 -15.08 -60.51 7.92
C LYS A 503 -14.68 -61.97 8.18
N LYS A 504 -14.30 -62.66 7.12
CA LYS A 504 -13.77 -64.03 7.13
C LYS A 504 -12.27 -63.99 6.82
N ILE A 505 -11.43 -64.66 7.60
CA ILE A 505 -9.98 -64.70 7.39
C ILE A 505 -9.62 -65.94 6.57
N LYS A 506 -8.82 -65.80 5.50
CA LYS A 506 -8.40 -66.88 4.59
C LYS A 506 -7.18 -67.70 5.08
N ALA A 507 -6.55 -67.28 6.19
CA ALA A 507 -5.20 -67.71 6.55
C ALA A 507 -5.06 -69.21 6.89
N HIS A 508 -3.90 -69.80 6.53
CA HIS A 508 -3.53 -71.21 6.68
C HIS A 508 -3.03 -71.63 8.09
N GLY A 509 -3.25 -70.83 9.13
CA GLY A 509 -2.86 -71.14 10.52
C GLY A 509 -4.06 -71.16 11.45
N ASN A 510 -4.28 -72.26 12.19
CA ASN A 510 -5.49 -72.48 13.01
C ASN A 510 -5.76 -71.37 14.04
N ASN A 511 -4.73 -70.69 14.55
CA ASN A 511 -4.89 -69.74 15.65
C ASN A 511 -4.86 -68.25 15.23
N LEU A 512 -4.33 -67.92 14.05
CA LEU A 512 -4.18 -66.53 13.59
C LEU A 512 -5.52 -65.79 13.51
N LYS A 513 -6.59 -66.51 13.17
CA LYS A 513 -7.95 -65.95 13.10
C LYS A 513 -8.42 -65.43 14.47
N TYR A 514 -8.12 -66.13 15.55
CA TYR A 514 -8.51 -65.69 16.90
C TYR A 514 -7.65 -64.54 17.41
N LEU A 515 -6.38 -64.47 17.01
CA LEU A 515 -5.53 -63.31 17.29
C LEU A 515 -6.08 -62.03 16.64
N ASP A 516 -6.49 -62.09 15.36
CA ASP A 516 -7.11 -60.92 14.69
C ASP A 516 -8.42 -60.53 15.38
N ALA A 517 -9.29 -61.49 15.71
CA ALA A 517 -10.53 -61.22 16.43
C ALA A 517 -10.30 -60.63 17.83
N HIS A 518 -9.35 -61.17 18.60
CA HIS A 518 -8.94 -60.62 19.89
C HIS A 518 -8.46 -59.17 19.76
N TYR A 519 -7.64 -58.89 18.75
CA TYR A 519 -7.15 -57.55 18.48
C TYR A 519 -8.29 -56.56 18.16
N HIS A 520 -9.24 -56.93 17.28
CA HIS A 520 -10.42 -56.11 16.99
C HIS A 520 -11.28 -55.84 18.23
N ARG A 521 -11.41 -56.82 19.15
CA ARG A 521 -12.09 -56.61 20.44
C ARG A 521 -11.38 -55.58 21.29
N LYS A 522 -10.06 -55.63 21.38
CA LYS A 522 -9.27 -54.66 22.16
C LYS A 522 -9.37 -53.25 21.58
N VAL A 523 -9.30 -53.11 20.26
CA VAL A 523 -9.53 -51.83 19.57
C VAL A 523 -10.95 -51.30 19.84
N THR A 524 -11.95 -52.19 19.85
CA THR A 524 -13.35 -51.83 20.16
C THR A 524 -13.52 -51.29 21.58
N GLN A 525 -12.70 -51.70 22.54
CA GLN A 525 -12.76 -51.24 23.94
C GLN A 525 -12.23 -49.81 24.14
N LEU A 526 -11.58 -49.21 23.14
CA LEU A 526 -11.07 -47.82 23.21
C LEU A 526 -12.17 -46.74 23.16
N ASP A 527 -13.43 -47.16 22.94
CA ASP A 527 -14.62 -46.32 22.88
C ASP A 527 -14.40 -45.02 22.08
N HIS A 528 -13.95 -45.17 20.84
CA HIS A 528 -13.73 -44.05 19.93
C HIS A 528 -14.62 -44.23 18.70
N LEU A 529 -15.43 -43.20 18.39
CA LEU A 529 -16.46 -43.17 17.34
C LEU A 529 -15.97 -43.53 15.92
N ARG A 530 -14.65 -43.69 15.74
CA ARG A 530 -13.99 -43.87 14.45
C ARG A 530 -13.30 -45.23 14.29
N PHE A 531 -13.31 -46.08 15.33
CA PHE A 531 -12.92 -47.48 15.17
C PHE A 531 -14.09 -48.33 14.72
N LEU A 532 -13.81 -49.29 13.84
CA LEU A 532 -14.78 -50.26 13.39
C LEU A 532 -15.13 -51.19 14.57
N GLN A 533 -16.36 -51.08 15.07
CA GLN A 533 -16.78 -51.81 16.26
C GLN A 533 -17.04 -53.27 15.94
N LEU A 534 -16.26 -54.18 16.53
CA LEU A 534 -16.55 -55.62 16.47
C LEU A 534 -17.75 -55.91 17.37
N LEU A 535 -18.86 -56.30 16.75
CA LEU A 535 -20.13 -56.50 17.44
C LEU A 535 -20.25 -57.91 18.01
N HIS A 536 -19.96 -58.92 17.18
CA HIS A 536 -20.13 -60.34 17.55
C HIS A 536 -19.04 -61.20 16.93
N LEU A 537 -18.82 -62.36 17.55
CA LEU A 537 -18.04 -63.45 16.98
C LEU A 537 -18.92 -64.69 16.79
N TYR A 538 -18.66 -65.44 15.72
CA TYR A 538 -19.26 -66.75 15.51
C TYR A 538 -18.22 -67.69 14.89
N GLU A 539 -18.34 -68.97 15.18
CA GLU A 539 -17.59 -70.01 14.50
C GLU A 539 -18.55 -71.02 13.92
N ASN A 540 -18.46 -71.22 12.61
CA ASN A 540 -19.36 -72.13 11.92
C ASN A 540 -18.94 -73.60 12.12
N GLU A 541 -19.73 -74.51 11.57
CA GLU A 541 -19.51 -75.96 11.66
C GLU A 541 -18.17 -76.39 11.04
N ASN A 542 -17.65 -75.61 10.08
CA ASN A 542 -16.35 -75.83 9.44
C ASN A 542 -15.17 -75.23 10.24
N SER A 543 -15.42 -74.80 11.48
CA SER A 543 -14.44 -74.09 12.32
C SER A 543 -13.90 -72.81 11.68
N GLU A 544 -14.69 -72.13 10.84
CA GLU A 544 -14.33 -70.82 10.31
C GLU A 544 -14.77 -69.72 11.26
N LEU A 545 -13.85 -68.84 11.64
CA LEU A 545 -14.16 -67.71 12.52
C LEU A 545 -14.72 -66.53 11.70
N TRP A 546 -15.87 -66.05 12.11
CA TRP A 546 -16.64 -64.98 11.49
C TRP A 546 -16.74 -63.79 12.46
N MET A 547 -16.20 -62.64 12.05
CA MET A 547 -16.24 -61.39 12.82
C MET A 547 -17.32 -60.47 12.26
N PHE A 548 -18.29 -60.06 13.08
CA PHE A 548 -19.41 -59.24 12.66
C PHE A 548 -19.20 -57.76 13.00
N PHE A 549 -19.34 -56.92 12.00
CA PHE A 549 -19.24 -55.47 12.07
C PHE A 549 -20.55 -54.84 11.59
N PRO A 550 -20.88 -53.60 11.99
CA PRO A 550 -22.01 -52.90 11.40
C PRO A 550 -21.74 -52.65 9.91
N LYS A 551 -22.79 -52.73 9.09
CA LYS A 551 -22.73 -52.38 7.67
C LYS A 551 -22.69 -50.86 7.53
N TYR A 552 -21.62 -50.35 6.94
CA TYR A 552 -21.50 -48.93 6.61
C TYR A 552 -21.97 -48.71 5.17
N GLU A 553 -22.72 -47.64 4.95
CA GLU A 553 -22.95 -47.12 3.61
C GLU A 553 -21.58 -46.69 3.03
N SER A 554 -21.30 -47.06 1.78
CA SER A 554 -19.95 -46.92 1.22
C SER A 554 -19.46 -45.47 1.31
N VAL A 555 -18.26 -45.30 1.87
CA VAL A 555 -17.54 -44.01 1.91
C VAL A 555 -17.03 -43.61 0.51
N GLU A 556 -17.13 -44.51 -0.46
CA GLU A 556 -16.61 -44.36 -1.83
C GLU A 556 -17.22 -43.17 -2.60
N ASN A 557 -18.38 -42.65 -2.20
CA ASN A 557 -19.04 -41.54 -2.92
C ASN A 557 -18.57 -40.12 -2.53
N ASN A 558 -17.67 -39.94 -1.56
CA ASN A 558 -17.32 -38.60 -1.04
C ASN A 558 -15.84 -38.25 -1.07
N ILE A 559 -14.99 -39.07 -1.71
CA ILE A 559 -13.55 -38.80 -1.74
C ILE A 559 -13.21 -37.64 -2.69
N GLU A 560 -13.92 -37.51 -3.80
CA GLU A 560 -13.69 -36.44 -4.79
C GLU A 560 -14.16 -35.04 -4.33
N THR A 561 -14.97 -34.98 -3.25
CA THR A 561 -15.53 -33.73 -2.71
C THR A 561 -14.87 -33.28 -1.40
N LEU A 562 -13.79 -33.94 -0.98
CA LEU A 562 -13.08 -33.62 0.26
C LEU A 562 -12.35 -32.27 0.15
N THR A 563 -12.85 -31.27 0.89
CA THR A 563 -12.12 -30.01 1.09
C THR A 563 -10.83 -30.21 1.89
N VAL A 564 -9.87 -29.28 1.76
CA VAL A 564 -8.61 -29.28 2.54
C VAL A 564 -8.87 -29.35 4.05
N ASN A 565 -9.87 -28.62 4.55
CA ASN A 565 -10.25 -28.67 5.96
C ASN A 565 -10.75 -30.07 6.37
N SER A 566 -11.54 -30.74 5.53
CA SER A 566 -11.97 -32.11 5.77
C SER A 566 -10.81 -33.10 5.79
N MET A 567 -9.79 -32.90 4.92
CA MET A 567 -8.57 -33.71 4.94
C MET A 567 -7.77 -33.53 6.22
N PHE A 568 -7.57 -32.29 6.69
CA PHE A 568 -6.90 -32.05 7.98
C PHE A 568 -7.66 -32.69 9.15
N LYS A 569 -8.99 -32.61 9.16
CA LYS A 569 -9.82 -33.30 10.17
C LYS A 569 -9.63 -34.81 10.14
N ILE A 570 -9.52 -35.42 8.96
CA ILE A 570 -9.24 -36.86 8.81
C ILE A 570 -7.86 -37.19 9.36
N ILE A 571 -6.82 -36.44 9.00
CA ILE A 571 -5.45 -36.64 9.47
C ILE A 571 -5.39 -36.52 11.00
N LEU A 572 -5.99 -35.46 11.56
CA LEU A 572 -6.05 -35.24 13.01
C LEU A 572 -6.79 -36.40 13.71
N THR A 573 -7.88 -36.88 13.12
CA THR A 573 -8.64 -38.03 13.65
C THR A 573 -7.81 -39.31 13.63
N VAL A 574 -7.05 -39.55 12.55
CA VAL A 574 -6.14 -40.71 12.46
C VAL A 574 -5.05 -40.61 13.52
N ALA A 575 -4.44 -39.44 13.70
CA ALA A 575 -3.45 -39.21 14.75
C ALA A 575 -4.00 -39.48 16.16
N GLN A 576 -5.21 -38.99 16.46
CA GLN A 576 -5.89 -39.26 17.74
C GLN A 576 -6.20 -40.75 17.95
N CYS A 577 -6.59 -41.47 16.88
CA CYS A 577 -6.78 -42.92 16.94
C CYS A 577 -5.45 -43.63 17.26
N ILE A 578 -4.36 -43.26 16.60
CA ILE A 578 -3.02 -43.81 16.84
C ILE A 578 -2.60 -43.57 18.30
N GLU A 579 -2.75 -42.34 18.78
CA GLU A 579 -2.46 -41.96 20.16
C GLU A 579 -3.22 -42.85 21.15
N LYS A 580 -4.54 -43.04 20.97
CA LYS A 580 -5.36 -43.92 21.81
C LYS A 580 -4.91 -45.38 21.77
N MET A 581 -4.52 -45.88 20.60
CA MET A 581 -3.99 -47.24 20.44
C MET A 581 -2.67 -47.39 21.20
N HIS A 582 -1.75 -46.44 21.05
CA HIS A 582 -0.47 -46.45 21.74
C HIS A 582 -0.61 -46.32 23.26
N ALA A 583 -1.50 -45.46 23.72
CA ALA A 583 -1.84 -45.31 25.15
C ALA A 583 -2.42 -46.59 25.76
N SER A 584 -3.01 -47.45 24.93
CA SER A 584 -3.59 -48.74 25.34
C SER A 584 -2.71 -49.94 24.94
N GLU A 585 -1.45 -49.69 24.62
CA GLU A 585 -0.44 -50.70 24.27
C GLU A 585 -0.78 -51.56 23.03
N LEU A 586 -1.64 -51.06 22.15
CA LEU A 586 -1.97 -51.71 20.88
C LEU A 586 -0.98 -51.32 19.79
N VAL A 587 -0.40 -52.33 19.15
CA VAL A 587 0.55 -52.17 18.04
C VAL A 587 -0.22 -52.20 16.73
N HIS A 588 -0.09 -51.14 15.92
CA HIS A 588 -0.61 -51.11 14.55
C HIS A 588 0.51 -51.38 13.54
N GLY A 589 0.15 -51.87 12.35
CA GLY A 589 1.10 -51.97 11.23
C GLY A 589 1.47 -50.61 10.66
N ASN A 590 2.43 -50.56 9.72
CA ASN A 590 2.82 -49.32 9.04
C ASN A 590 1.60 -48.65 8.39
N ILE A 591 1.32 -47.42 8.79
CA ILE A 591 0.27 -46.62 8.17
C ILE A 591 0.87 -46.00 6.91
N ASN A 592 0.68 -46.67 5.77
CA ASN A 592 1.14 -46.15 4.50
C ASN A 592 0.21 -45.04 4.00
N PHE A 593 0.53 -43.81 4.36
CA PHE A 593 -0.19 -42.62 3.90
C PHE A 593 -0.16 -42.46 2.36
N GLN A 594 0.87 -42.97 1.67
CA GLN A 594 1.00 -42.87 0.21
C GLN A 594 0.03 -43.79 -0.55
N THR A 595 -0.40 -44.90 0.04
CA THR A 595 -1.33 -45.85 -0.60
C THR A 595 -2.76 -45.77 -0.07
N ASN A 596 -2.96 -45.24 1.14
CA ASN A 596 -4.24 -45.27 1.84
C ASN A 596 -4.95 -43.91 1.96
N LEU A 597 -4.24 -42.79 1.75
CA LEU A 597 -4.93 -41.52 1.50
C LEU A 597 -5.31 -41.46 0.02
N PRO A 598 -6.47 -40.87 -0.32
CA PRO A 598 -6.74 -40.48 -1.69
C PRO A 598 -5.52 -39.73 -2.21
N LYS A 599 -4.96 -40.16 -3.34
CA LYS A 599 -4.05 -39.29 -4.09
C LYS A 599 -4.84 -38.00 -4.27
N LEU A 600 -4.32 -36.89 -3.74
CA LEU A 600 -4.88 -35.57 -4.02
C LEU A 600 -5.21 -35.55 -5.51
N PRO A 601 -6.44 -35.17 -5.92
CA PRO A 601 -6.67 -34.90 -7.33
C PRO A 601 -5.52 -34.00 -7.75
N ARG A 602 -4.72 -34.47 -8.72
CA ARG A 602 -3.67 -33.64 -9.30
C ARG A 602 -4.37 -32.35 -9.65
N ASN A 603 -4.06 -31.30 -8.92
CA ASN A 603 -4.69 -30.02 -9.07
C ASN A 603 -4.14 -29.47 -10.38
N ASP A 604 -4.71 -29.91 -11.49
CA ASP A 604 -4.48 -29.32 -12.80
C ASP A 604 -4.80 -27.82 -12.71
N VAL A 605 -5.67 -27.38 -11.77
CA VAL A 605 -5.95 -25.96 -11.48
C VAL A 605 -4.84 -25.22 -10.71
N LEU A 606 -4.10 -25.88 -9.79
CA LEU A 606 -2.94 -25.24 -9.16
C LEU A 606 -1.74 -25.29 -10.09
N GLU A 607 -1.56 -26.36 -10.86
CA GLU A 607 -0.56 -26.41 -11.92
C GLU A 607 -0.90 -25.41 -13.04
N GLU A 608 -2.16 -25.17 -13.37
CA GLU A 608 -2.58 -24.18 -14.39
C GLU A 608 -2.50 -22.74 -13.86
N LEU A 609 -2.81 -22.47 -12.60
CA LEU A 609 -2.55 -21.15 -11.98
C LEU A 609 -1.05 -20.89 -11.78
N TYR A 610 -0.27 -21.93 -11.47
CA TYR A 610 1.19 -21.86 -11.37
C TYR A 610 1.85 -21.74 -12.76
N ASN A 611 1.33 -22.45 -13.77
CA ASN A 611 1.81 -22.44 -15.15
C ASN A 611 1.33 -21.21 -15.95
N GLU A 612 0.20 -20.60 -15.62
CA GLU A 612 -0.20 -19.28 -16.16
C GLU A 612 0.65 -18.16 -15.56
N SER A 613 1.06 -18.27 -14.29
CA SER A 613 2.07 -17.40 -13.68
C SER A 613 3.46 -17.54 -14.34
N LEU A 614 3.78 -18.74 -14.85
CA LEU A 614 5.04 -19.07 -15.53
C LEU A 614 5.07 -18.77 -17.05
N LYS A 615 3.94 -18.37 -17.66
CA LYS A 615 3.88 -18.00 -19.10
C LYS A 615 4.23 -16.55 -19.38
N SER A 616 4.58 -15.75 -18.36
CA SER A 616 5.36 -14.53 -18.56
C SER A 616 6.82 -14.92 -18.83
N PRO A 617 7.42 -14.57 -19.99
CA PRO A 617 8.80 -14.93 -20.29
C PRO A 617 9.85 -14.29 -19.37
N ASP A 618 9.47 -13.46 -18.40
CA ASP A 618 10.43 -12.71 -17.56
C ASP A 618 10.30 -12.95 -16.03
N SER A 619 9.37 -13.77 -15.54
CA SER A 619 9.15 -13.94 -14.08
C SER A 619 10.11 -14.93 -13.39
N ASN A 620 10.79 -15.81 -14.12
CA ASN A 620 11.64 -16.86 -13.52
C ASN A 620 12.99 -16.40 -12.94
N ILE A 621 13.35 -15.12 -13.07
CA ILE A 621 14.58 -14.57 -12.47
C ILE A 621 14.30 -13.72 -11.23
N LEU A 622 13.06 -13.31 -10.98
CA LEU A 622 12.76 -12.26 -9.99
C LEU A 622 12.26 -12.75 -8.62
N ASP A 623 11.70 -13.96 -8.52
CA ASP A 623 11.05 -14.43 -7.28
C ASP A 623 11.88 -15.43 -6.45
N LYS A 624 13.17 -15.61 -6.76
CA LYS A 624 14.06 -16.56 -6.05
C LYS A 624 15.36 -15.95 -5.50
N ASN A 625 15.39 -14.66 -5.17
CA ASN A 625 16.58 -14.09 -4.51
C ASN A 625 16.30 -13.71 -3.04
N PRO A 626 16.31 -14.67 -2.10
CA PRO A 626 16.25 -14.41 -0.65
C PRO A 626 17.52 -13.73 -0.09
N PHE A 627 18.35 -13.10 -0.93
CA PHE A 627 19.77 -12.90 -0.63
C PHE A 627 20.24 -11.49 -0.25
N HIS A 628 19.35 -10.53 -0.04
CA HIS A 628 19.82 -9.19 0.30
C HIS A 628 19.26 -8.70 1.64
N GLU A 629 19.74 -9.31 2.73
CA GLU A 629 19.76 -8.66 4.06
C GLU A 629 20.63 -7.38 4.05
N ARG A 630 21.50 -7.21 3.04
CA ARG A 630 22.45 -6.11 2.90
C ARG A 630 22.03 -5.08 1.85
N VAL A 631 22.20 -3.80 2.15
CA VAL A 631 21.96 -2.67 1.22
C VAL A 631 22.98 -2.71 0.08
N GLN A 632 22.52 -2.61 -1.17
CA GLN A 632 23.36 -2.70 -2.36
C GLN A 632 23.51 -1.31 -3.02
N LEU A 633 24.73 -0.76 -3.05
CA LEU A 633 25.06 0.53 -3.67
C LEU A 633 25.90 0.33 -4.92
N VAL A 634 25.50 0.91 -6.05
CA VAL A 634 26.30 0.90 -7.30
C VAL A 634 26.81 2.30 -7.59
N ILE A 635 28.13 2.47 -7.55
CA ILE A 635 28.81 3.72 -7.85
C ILE A 635 29.09 3.78 -9.35
N CYS A 636 28.48 4.75 -10.05
CA CYS A 636 28.59 4.93 -11.49
C CYS A 636 28.84 6.39 -11.88
N GLY A 637 29.27 6.65 -13.11
CA GLY A 637 29.64 7.98 -13.60
C GLY A 637 30.80 7.93 -14.59
N PRO A 638 31.12 9.04 -15.28
CA PRO A 638 32.17 9.06 -16.31
C PRO A 638 33.55 8.77 -15.71
N ASN A 639 34.53 8.53 -16.58
CA ASN A 639 35.93 8.53 -16.17
C ASN A 639 36.28 9.89 -15.54
N SER A 640 37.23 9.90 -14.60
CA SER A 640 37.68 11.13 -13.93
C SER A 640 36.63 11.85 -13.04
N SER A 641 35.44 11.28 -12.80
CA SER A 641 34.45 11.79 -11.83
C SER A 641 34.80 11.53 -10.36
N GLY A 642 36.00 11.01 -10.07
CA GLY A 642 36.42 10.77 -8.68
C GLY A 642 35.77 9.55 -8.01
N LYS A 643 35.18 8.61 -8.76
CA LYS A 643 34.57 7.37 -8.23
C LYS A 643 35.48 6.63 -7.25
N THR A 644 36.70 6.34 -7.69
CA THR A 644 37.67 5.58 -6.89
C THR A 644 38.07 6.33 -5.63
N THR A 645 38.32 7.64 -5.72
CA THR A 645 38.64 8.49 -4.57
C THR A 645 37.47 8.56 -3.58
N PHE A 646 36.24 8.70 -4.08
CA PHE A 646 35.03 8.64 -3.26
C PHE A 646 34.92 7.29 -2.56
N LEU A 647 35.13 6.17 -3.26
CA LEU A 647 35.08 4.83 -2.69
C LEU A 647 36.10 4.64 -1.57
N HIS A 648 37.35 5.06 -1.77
CA HIS A 648 38.38 4.99 -0.72
C HIS A 648 37.97 5.76 0.53
N SER A 649 37.49 6.99 0.35
CA SER A 649 37.02 7.81 1.48
C SER A 649 35.75 7.25 2.13
N PHE A 650 34.79 6.77 1.34
CA PHE A 650 33.48 6.29 1.82
C PHE A 650 33.59 4.96 2.55
N LEU A 651 34.48 4.07 2.10
CA LEU A 651 34.73 2.78 2.72
C LEU A 651 35.78 2.85 3.83
N GLU A 652 36.41 4.02 4.04
CA GLU A 652 37.54 4.19 4.95
C GLU A 652 38.69 3.20 4.67
N ILE A 653 38.93 2.92 3.38
CA ILE A 653 40.04 2.10 2.90
C ILE A 653 41.06 3.01 2.22
N ASN A 654 42.35 2.69 2.35
CA ASN A 654 43.39 3.47 1.66
C ASN A 654 43.40 3.14 0.14
N ASN A 655 44.33 3.72 -0.61
CA ASN A 655 44.40 3.66 -2.06
C ASN A 655 44.73 2.26 -2.63
N ILE A 656 43.82 1.30 -2.48
CA ILE A 656 43.99 -0.08 -2.95
C ILE A 656 43.53 -0.28 -4.39
N LEU A 657 42.57 0.53 -4.85
CA LEU A 657 42.16 0.55 -6.26
C LEU A 657 43.04 1.54 -7.02
N PRO A 658 43.35 1.29 -8.29
CA PRO A 658 44.24 2.15 -9.05
C PRO A 658 43.58 3.50 -9.35
N ILE A 659 44.29 4.59 -9.03
CA ILE A 659 43.86 5.97 -9.26
C ILE A 659 44.74 6.53 -10.38
N ASP A 660 44.20 6.67 -11.60
CA ASP A 660 44.88 7.33 -12.71
C ASP A 660 43.88 8.09 -13.59
N ALA A 661 44.37 9.09 -14.33
CA ALA A 661 43.60 9.88 -15.29
C ALA A 661 43.39 9.07 -16.58
N GLY A 662 42.61 8.00 -16.48
CA GLY A 662 42.28 7.12 -17.61
C GLY A 662 41.24 6.07 -17.23
N PRO A 663 40.81 5.21 -18.17
CA PRO A 663 39.93 4.08 -17.88
C PRO A 663 40.72 2.96 -17.17
N VAL A 664 41.04 3.17 -15.89
CA VAL A 664 41.90 2.28 -15.11
C VAL A 664 41.15 1.07 -14.57
N THR A 665 39.91 1.27 -14.11
CA THR A 665 39.00 0.20 -13.70
C THR A 665 38.05 -0.07 -14.85
N ALA A 666 38.12 -1.27 -15.42
CA ALA A 666 37.35 -1.65 -16.61
C ALA A 666 36.43 -2.86 -16.40
N ARG A 667 36.17 -3.23 -15.14
CA ARG A 667 35.21 -4.28 -14.75
C ARG A 667 34.55 -3.94 -13.42
N ILE A 668 33.48 -4.66 -13.09
CA ILE A 668 32.72 -4.43 -11.85
C ILE A 668 33.48 -5.04 -10.67
N VAL A 669 33.62 -4.25 -9.60
CA VAL A 669 34.26 -4.67 -8.34
C VAL A 669 33.25 -4.50 -7.21
N LYS A 670 32.92 -5.57 -6.48
CA LYS A 670 32.09 -5.53 -5.27
C LYS A 670 32.97 -5.50 -4.02
N PHE A 671 32.60 -4.68 -3.06
CA PHE A 671 33.12 -4.65 -1.72
C PHE A 671 32.08 -5.21 -0.75
N THR A 672 32.49 -6.18 0.07
CA THR A 672 31.67 -6.78 1.13
C THR A 672 32.48 -6.93 2.41
N TYR A 673 31.82 -6.77 3.56
CA TYR A 673 32.49 -6.92 4.85
C TYR A 673 32.81 -8.37 5.17
N VAL A 674 34.01 -8.59 5.72
CA VAL A 674 34.40 -9.80 6.45
C VAL A 674 35.37 -9.43 7.57
N SER A 675 35.59 -10.36 8.50
CA SER A 675 36.63 -10.20 9.52
C SER A 675 38.03 -10.14 8.90
N PRO A 676 39.03 -9.55 9.58
CA PRO A 676 40.39 -9.46 9.07
C PRO A 676 41.02 -10.82 8.70
N SER A 677 40.72 -11.88 9.45
CA SER A 677 41.21 -13.24 9.17
C SER A 677 40.62 -13.87 7.92
N ASP A 678 39.47 -13.38 7.46
CA ASP A 678 38.74 -13.88 6.31
C ASP A 678 38.89 -13.00 5.07
N ALA A 679 39.69 -11.92 5.15
CA ALA A 679 39.89 -10.99 4.06
C ALA A 679 40.43 -11.71 2.82
N CYS A 680 39.76 -11.53 1.68
CA CYS A 680 40.11 -12.19 0.43
C CYS A 680 39.52 -11.49 -0.79
N LEU A 681 40.10 -11.77 -1.95
CA LEU A 681 39.57 -11.41 -3.26
C LEU A 681 39.11 -12.68 -3.98
N PHE A 682 37.94 -12.63 -4.59
CA PHE A 682 37.39 -13.65 -5.47
C PHE A 682 37.21 -13.12 -6.88
N VAL A 683 37.54 -13.94 -7.88
CA VAL A 683 37.25 -13.65 -9.29
C VAL A 683 36.24 -14.66 -9.80
N TYR A 684 35.14 -14.16 -10.34
CA TYR A 684 34.07 -14.95 -10.93
C TYR A 684 34.02 -14.73 -12.45
N PRO A 685 33.60 -15.73 -13.25
CA PRO A 685 33.58 -15.58 -14.71
C PRO A 685 32.53 -14.57 -15.20
N SER A 686 31.43 -14.41 -14.45
CA SER A 686 30.41 -13.37 -14.67
C SER A 686 29.60 -13.10 -13.40
N ILE A 687 28.84 -12.01 -13.39
CA ILE A 687 27.96 -11.68 -12.27
C ILE A 687 26.82 -12.70 -12.10
N GLN A 688 26.23 -13.19 -13.19
CA GLN A 688 25.17 -14.19 -13.16
C GLN A 688 25.58 -15.45 -12.37
N GLN A 689 26.84 -15.87 -12.51
CA GLN A 689 27.33 -17.09 -11.87
C GLN A 689 27.52 -16.93 -10.36
N THR A 690 27.71 -15.71 -9.86
CA THR A 690 27.79 -15.45 -8.41
C THR A 690 26.49 -15.78 -7.67
N TYR A 691 25.35 -15.75 -8.38
CA TYR A 691 24.02 -16.05 -7.84
C TYR A 691 23.57 -17.49 -8.10
N SER A 692 24.40 -18.33 -8.73
CA SER A 692 24.09 -19.75 -8.90
C SER A 692 24.76 -20.55 -7.78
N GLU A 693 23.97 -21.31 -7.00
CA GLU A 693 24.44 -22.11 -5.85
C GLU A 693 25.57 -23.12 -6.17
N ARG A 694 25.87 -23.34 -7.46
CA ARG A 694 26.81 -24.35 -7.94
C ARG A 694 28.18 -23.82 -8.34
N TYR A 695 28.43 -22.51 -8.30
CA TYR A 695 29.65 -21.95 -8.89
C TYR A 695 30.73 -21.60 -7.85
N GLN A 696 31.94 -22.12 -8.07
CA GLN A 696 33.15 -21.77 -7.33
C GLN A 696 33.88 -20.63 -8.04
N PRO A 697 34.54 -19.71 -7.31
CA PRO A 697 35.35 -18.65 -7.92
C PRO A 697 36.50 -19.27 -8.74
N GLU A 698 36.85 -18.63 -9.86
CA GLU A 698 38.00 -19.05 -10.70
C GLU A 698 39.33 -18.87 -9.96
N GLU A 699 39.37 -17.83 -9.11
CA GLU A 699 40.57 -17.44 -8.40
C GLU A 699 40.19 -16.91 -7.02
N ARG A 700 41.04 -17.23 -6.03
CA ARG A 700 40.94 -16.73 -4.66
C ARG A 700 42.32 -16.26 -4.22
N VAL A 701 42.43 -14.98 -3.89
CA VAL A 701 43.65 -14.39 -3.31
C VAL A 701 43.35 -14.09 -1.84
N SER A 702 44.14 -14.65 -0.92
CA SER A 702 44.02 -14.30 0.50
C SER A 702 44.59 -12.91 0.73
N LEU A 703 43.86 -12.08 1.46
CA LEU A 703 44.31 -10.75 1.89
C LEU A 703 44.55 -10.68 3.40
N ALA A 704 44.26 -11.77 4.13
CA ALA A 704 44.32 -11.82 5.58
C ALA A 704 45.72 -11.49 6.15
N GLU A 705 46.79 -11.84 5.42
CA GLU A 705 48.16 -11.56 5.84
C GLU A 705 48.47 -10.06 5.99
N TYR A 706 47.81 -9.21 5.20
CA TYR A 706 47.99 -7.75 5.24
C TYR A 706 47.30 -7.07 6.44
N PHE A 707 46.55 -7.83 7.24
CA PHE A 707 45.90 -7.39 8.46
C PHE A 707 46.57 -7.92 9.75
N THR A 708 47.70 -8.62 9.63
CA THR A 708 48.37 -9.29 10.76
C THR A 708 49.21 -8.37 11.64
N THR A 709 49.56 -7.18 11.15
CA THR A 709 50.38 -6.19 11.86
C THR A 709 49.50 -5.11 12.52
N PRO A 710 50.03 -4.34 13.49
CA PRO A 710 49.29 -3.24 14.13
C PRO A 710 48.81 -2.15 13.17
N THR A 711 49.39 -2.08 11.97
CA THR A 711 49.06 -1.13 10.91
C THR A 711 48.77 -1.89 9.62
N ILE A 712 47.54 -1.80 9.12
CA ILE A 712 47.10 -2.48 7.89
C ILE A 712 48.03 -2.13 6.72
N ASP A 713 48.58 -3.14 6.03
CA ASP A 713 49.41 -2.95 4.85
C ASP A 713 48.56 -2.74 3.59
N TRP A 714 47.97 -1.56 3.51
CA TRP A 714 47.14 -1.18 2.37
C TRP A 714 47.90 -1.19 1.04
N LYS A 715 49.21 -0.92 1.06
CA LYS A 715 50.03 -0.93 -0.15
C LYS A 715 50.17 -2.37 -0.67
N GLY A 716 50.47 -3.32 0.22
CA GLY A 716 50.50 -4.74 -0.10
C GLY A 716 49.16 -5.25 -0.64
N ILE A 717 48.03 -4.83 -0.05
CA ILE A 717 46.69 -5.16 -0.57
C ILE A 717 46.52 -4.61 -2.00
N GLY A 718 46.89 -3.34 -2.23
CA GLY A 718 46.81 -2.72 -3.55
C GLY A 718 47.65 -3.45 -4.60
N GLU A 719 48.88 -3.83 -4.26
CA GLU A 719 49.77 -4.62 -5.13
C GLU A 719 49.19 -6.02 -5.42
N ALA A 720 48.63 -6.69 -4.42
CA ALA A 720 48.03 -8.02 -4.56
C ALA A 720 46.80 -8.03 -5.47
N ILE A 721 45.92 -7.02 -5.37
CA ILE A 721 44.71 -6.96 -6.19
C ILE A 721 44.93 -6.34 -7.57
N TYR A 722 46.06 -5.65 -7.79
CA TYR A 722 46.30 -4.81 -8.98
C TYR A 722 46.05 -5.54 -10.31
N LEU A 723 46.58 -6.77 -10.46
CA LEU A 723 46.41 -7.57 -11.68
C LEU A 723 44.94 -7.95 -11.95
N HIS A 724 44.09 -7.88 -10.93
CA HIS A 724 42.67 -8.17 -11.00
C HIS A 724 41.78 -6.93 -11.05
N VAL A 725 42.29 -5.70 -10.93
CA VAL A 725 41.43 -4.50 -11.02
C VAL A 725 41.90 -3.53 -12.09
N ALA A 726 43.20 -3.53 -12.41
CA ALA A 726 43.76 -2.67 -13.42
C ALA A 726 43.46 -3.19 -14.84
N ARG A 727 43.01 -2.28 -15.70
CA ARG A 727 42.73 -2.56 -17.12
C ARG A 727 43.99 -3.08 -17.83
N PRO A 728 43.95 -4.29 -18.43
CA PRO A 728 45.08 -4.84 -19.14
C PRO A 728 45.28 -4.17 -20.51
N LYS A 729 46.54 -4.06 -20.94
CA LYS A 729 46.92 -3.60 -22.30
C LYS A 729 46.96 -4.80 -23.26
N VAL A 730 45.78 -5.28 -23.65
CA VAL A 730 45.58 -6.51 -24.45
C VAL A 730 44.69 -6.24 -25.66
N SER A 731 44.51 -7.24 -26.53
CA SER A 731 43.58 -7.15 -27.66
C SER A 731 42.12 -6.97 -27.20
N GLU A 732 41.24 -6.52 -28.09
CA GLU A 732 39.82 -6.30 -27.77
C GLU A 732 39.09 -7.56 -27.29
N ASN A 733 39.40 -8.72 -27.86
CA ASN A 733 38.83 -10.01 -27.44
C ASN A 733 39.31 -10.41 -26.04
N GLU A 734 40.60 -10.24 -25.76
CA GLU A 734 41.17 -10.50 -24.44
C GLU A 734 40.60 -9.54 -23.39
N PHE A 735 40.45 -8.26 -23.75
CA PHE A 735 39.81 -7.26 -22.92
C PHE A 735 38.36 -7.61 -22.62
N THR A 736 37.58 -8.02 -23.63
CA THR A 736 36.18 -8.43 -23.46
C THR A 736 36.05 -9.61 -22.50
N ASN A 737 36.90 -10.63 -22.65
CA ASN A 737 36.94 -11.77 -21.75
C ASN A 737 37.36 -11.36 -20.32
N TRP A 738 38.31 -10.45 -20.18
CA TRP A 738 38.76 -9.94 -18.88
C TRP A 738 37.69 -9.07 -18.20
N ALA A 739 37.00 -8.22 -18.97
CA ALA A 739 35.99 -7.28 -18.49
C ALA A 739 34.69 -7.98 -18.09
N ARG A 740 34.36 -9.11 -18.73
CA ARG A 740 33.21 -9.95 -18.36
C ARG A 740 33.33 -10.52 -16.94
N LYS A 741 34.55 -10.74 -16.46
CA LYS A 741 34.80 -11.24 -15.11
C LYS A 741 34.37 -10.23 -14.05
N TYR A 742 33.90 -10.77 -12.93
CA TYR A 742 33.41 -10.02 -11.80
C TYR A 742 34.34 -10.24 -10.60
N VAL A 743 34.70 -9.17 -9.89
CA VAL A 743 35.62 -9.24 -8.75
C VAL A 743 34.87 -8.91 -7.46
N GLU A 744 34.98 -9.76 -6.45
CA GLU A 744 34.50 -9.50 -5.10
C GLU A 744 35.69 -9.37 -4.16
N ILE A 745 35.84 -8.19 -3.55
CA ILE A 745 36.83 -7.89 -2.52
C ILE A 745 36.12 -7.93 -1.17
N ARG A 746 36.44 -8.95 -0.37
CA ARG A 746 35.95 -9.09 0.99
C ARG A 746 36.99 -8.52 1.94
N ILE A 747 36.66 -7.41 2.60
CA ILE A 747 37.62 -6.64 3.39
C ILE A 747 36.98 -6.03 4.64
N PRO A 748 37.71 -5.91 5.76
CA PRO A 748 37.29 -5.10 6.90
C PRO A 748 37.14 -3.63 6.49
N SER A 749 35.97 -3.08 6.75
CA SER A 749 35.65 -1.65 6.56
C SER A 749 34.49 -1.30 7.48
N PRO A 750 34.58 -0.21 8.26
CA PRO A 750 33.49 0.24 9.14
C PRO A 750 32.18 0.45 8.37
N THR A 751 32.25 0.99 7.15
CA THR A 751 31.08 1.22 6.31
C THR A 751 30.44 -0.08 5.83
N LEU A 752 31.26 -1.07 5.43
CA LEU A 752 30.74 -2.37 4.98
C LEU A 752 30.16 -3.18 6.16
N GLU A 753 30.67 -3.00 7.37
CA GLU A 753 30.20 -3.67 8.59
C GLU A 753 28.72 -3.36 8.89
N LEU A 754 28.23 -2.21 8.45
CA LEU A 754 26.83 -1.78 8.55
C LEU A 754 25.85 -2.58 7.66
N GLY A 755 26.28 -3.67 7.05
CA GLY A 755 25.46 -4.46 6.13
C GLY A 755 25.28 -3.79 4.77
N ILE A 756 26.31 -3.08 4.29
CA ILE A 756 26.32 -2.44 2.96
C ILE A 756 27.28 -3.21 2.06
N ASP A 757 26.85 -3.46 0.82
CA ASP A 757 27.68 -3.93 -0.28
C ASP A 757 27.81 -2.81 -1.31
N VAL A 758 29.04 -2.52 -1.75
CA VAL A 758 29.32 -1.41 -2.66
C VAL A 758 29.95 -1.93 -3.94
N TYR A 759 29.42 -1.53 -5.08
CA TYR A 759 29.86 -1.96 -6.40
C TYR A 759 30.47 -0.76 -7.12
N ASP A 760 31.76 -0.82 -7.41
CA ASP A 760 32.42 0.09 -8.35
C ASP A 760 32.14 -0.37 -9.78
N THR A 761 31.73 0.58 -10.63
CA THR A 761 31.51 0.32 -12.05
C THR A 761 32.53 1.07 -12.89
N PRO A 762 32.94 0.52 -14.05
CA PRO A 762 33.77 1.25 -14.99
C PRO A 762 33.08 2.55 -15.43
N GLY A 763 33.87 3.55 -15.84
CA GLY A 763 33.31 4.69 -16.54
C GLY A 763 32.64 4.22 -17.83
N LEU A 764 31.44 4.76 -18.11
CA LEU A 764 30.66 4.42 -19.29
C LEU A 764 30.45 5.68 -20.14
N LEU A 765 30.78 5.60 -21.41
CA LEU A 765 30.51 6.57 -22.48
C LEU A 765 29.88 5.83 -23.67
N PHE A 766 29.33 6.53 -24.66
CA PHE A 766 28.62 5.86 -25.77
C PHE A 766 29.52 4.96 -26.59
N HIS A 767 30.79 5.34 -26.72
CA HIS A 767 31.81 4.67 -27.51
C HIS A 767 32.58 3.58 -26.73
N ASP A 768 32.25 3.35 -25.47
CA ASP A 768 32.82 2.24 -24.71
C ASP A 768 32.31 0.88 -25.20
N TYR A 769 33.12 -0.16 -24.99
CA TYR A 769 32.82 -1.52 -25.39
C TYR A 769 31.47 -2.00 -24.85
N GLU A 770 30.66 -2.64 -25.70
CA GLU A 770 29.33 -3.16 -25.36
C GLU A 770 29.33 -4.10 -24.16
N ILE A 771 30.43 -4.82 -23.91
CA ILE A 771 30.57 -5.67 -22.73
C ILE A 771 30.38 -4.91 -21.42
N LEU A 772 30.82 -3.65 -21.32
CA LEU A 772 30.69 -2.86 -20.10
C LEU A 772 29.23 -2.46 -19.85
N LYS A 773 28.49 -2.14 -20.92
CA LYS A 773 27.05 -1.83 -20.87
C LYS A 773 26.24 -3.08 -20.49
N ASN A 774 26.60 -4.23 -21.06
CA ASN A 774 25.98 -5.51 -20.73
C ASN A 774 26.24 -5.91 -19.27
N ASN A 775 27.46 -5.75 -18.78
CA ASN A 775 27.80 -6.01 -17.38
C ASN A 775 26.99 -5.14 -16.42
N LEU A 776 26.82 -3.84 -16.71
CA LEU A 776 25.98 -2.97 -15.89
C LEU A 776 24.50 -3.41 -15.92
N ARG A 777 23.98 -3.78 -17.10
CA ARG A 777 22.61 -4.28 -17.25
C ARG A 777 22.39 -5.56 -16.44
N GLU A 778 23.32 -6.50 -16.51
CA GLU A 778 23.27 -7.73 -15.72
C GLU A 778 23.34 -7.43 -14.22
N LEU A 779 24.27 -6.57 -13.79
CA LEU A 779 24.39 -6.13 -12.41
C LEU A 779 23.06 -5.63 -11.86
N VAL A 780 22.46 -4.64 -12.52
CA VAL A 780 21.20 -4.04 -12.09
C VAL A 780 20.05 -5.05 -12.10
N LYS A 781 20.00 -5.92 -13.12
CA LYS A 781 18.99 -6.99 -13.22
C LYS A 781 19.02 -7.94 -12.02
N TYR A 782 20.21 -8.32 -11.56
CA TYR A 782 20.34 -9.31 -10.48
C TYR A 782 20.24 -8.71 -9.07
N ILE A 783 20.69 -7.47 -8.85
CA ILE A 783 20.84 -6.94 -7.48
C ILE A 783 19.85 -5.83 -7.09
N ARG A 784 19.15 -5.22 -8.06
CA ARG A 784 18.24 -4.06 -7.86
C ARG A 784 18.80 -2.97 -6.92
N PRO A 785 19.94 -2.36 -7.28
CA PRO A 785 20.70 -1.50 -6.37
C PRO A 785 20.14 -0.07 -6.29
N THR A 786 20.61 0.67 -5.27
CA THR A 786 20.61 2.14 -5.33
C THR A 786 21.82 2.61 -6.14
N LEU A 787 21.57 3.36 -7.20
CA LEU A 787 22.63 3.95 -8.02
C LEU A 787 23.14 5.22 -7.36
N VAL A 788 24.46 5.41 -7.31
CA VAL A 788 25.11 6.65 -6.89
C VAL A 788 25.87 7.17 -8.10
N PHE A 789 25.31 8.16 -8.78
CA PHE A 789 25.87 8.74 -9.99
C PHE A 789 26.79 9.91 -9.64
N LEU A 790 28.10 9.73 -9.85
CA LEU A 790 29.15 10.70 -9.54
C LEU A 790 29.47 11.57 -10.75
N TYR A 791 29.55 12.87 -10.54
CA TYR A 791 29.93 13.84 -11.58
C TYR A 791 30.90 14.90 -11.01
N PRO A 792 31.87 15.38 -11.81
CA PRO A 792 33.00 16.13 -11.27
C PRO A 792 32.71 17.61 -10.96
N ASN A 793 31.72 18.27 -11.56
CA ASN A 793 31.57 19.73 -11.48
C ASN A 793 30.15 20.16 -11.09
N SER A 794 29.96 21.42 -10.68
CA SER A 794 28.63 22.00 -10.41
C SER A 794 27.69 22.03 -11.63
N THR A 795 28.24 21.83 -12.84
CA THR A 795 27.50 21.65 -14.08
C THR A 795 27.77 20.25 -14.62
N PHE A 796 26.74 19.57 -15.14
CA PHE A 796 26.90 18.35 -15.92
C PHE A 796 27.74 18.65 -17.16
N ASP A 797 29.00 18.24 -17.14
CA ASP A 797 29.87 18.34 -18.31
C ASP A 797 29.45 17.32 -19.39
N LYS A 798 30.07 17.42 -20.57
CA LYS A 798 29.72 16.57 -21.71
C LYS A 798 29.86 15.08 -21.38
N ASP A 799 30.92 14.72 -20.66
CA ASP A 799 31.22 13.33 -20.32
C ASP A 799 30.23 12.80 -19.27
N ALA A 800 29.84 13.59 -18.27
CA ALA A 800 28.80 13.23 -17.31
C ALA A 800 27.44 13.07 -17.99
N ASN A 801 27.08 13.96 -18.91
CA ASN A 801 25.83 13.84 -19.67
C ASN A 801 25.83 12.60 -20.57
N GLU A 802 26.93 12.36 -21.31
CA GLU A 802 27.11 11.17 -22.14
C GLU A 802 27.04 9.88 -21.31
N SER A 803 27.68 9.87 -20.14
CA SER A 803 27.66 8.73 -19.22
C SER A 803 26.26 8.45 -18.68
N TYR A 804 25.55 9.49 -18.25
CA TYR A 804 24.17 9.37 -17.78
C TYR A 804 23.24 8.82 -18.87
N LEU A 805 23.34 9.35 -20.09
CA LEU A 805 22.55 8.87 -21.23
C LEU A 805 22.90 7.43 -21.61
N THR A 806 24.17 7.04 -21.50
CA THR A 806 24.62 5.66 -21.74
C THR A 806 24.03 4.70 -20.70
N ILE A 807 24.02 5.09 -19.42
CA ILE A 807 23.39 4.32 -18.34
C ILE A 807 21.88 4.21 -18.59
N ARG A 808 21.22 5.31 -18.97
CA ARG A 808 19.79 5.31 -19.32
C ARG A 808 19.47 4.42 -20.52
N ALA A 809 20.33 4.38 -21.52
CA ALA A 809 20.16 3.48 -22.67
C ALA A 809 20.42 2.02 -22.30
N ALA A 810 21.36 1.76 -21.39
CA ALA A 810 21.67 0.41 -20.93
C ALA A 810 20.56 -0.16 -20.02
N LEU A 811 19.90 0.68 -19.22
CA LEU A 811 18.93 0.32 -18.20
C LEU A 811 17.53 0.82 -18.59
N GLN A 812 16.72 -0.04 -19.21
CA GLN A 812 15.37 0.32 -19.68
C GLN A 812 14.45 0.81 -18.56
N ASP A 813 14.62 0.28 -17.34
CA ASP A 813 13.85 0.64 -16.15
C ASP A 813 14.58 1.62 -15.22
N LEU A 814 15.48 2.46 -15.76
CA LEU A 814 16.26 3.41 -14.95
C LEU A 814 15.36 4.31 -14.07
N GLU A 815 14.18 4.67 -14.58
CA GLU A 815 13.21 5.54 -13.87
C GLU A 815 12.60 4.88 -12.61
N GLN A 816 12.72 3.56 -12.48
CA GLN A 816 12.25 2.81 -11.31
C GLN A 816 13.35 2.60 -10.27
N LEU A 817 14.61 2.87 -10.61
CA LEU A 817 15.74 2.70 -9.70
C LEU A 817 16.01 3.99 -8.92
N PRO A 818 16.27 3.90 -7.59
CA PRO A 818 16.68 5.07 -6.84
C PRO A 818 18.09 5.49 -7.28
N ILE A 819 18.22 6.75 -7.72
CA ILE A 819 19.51 7.35 -8.14
C ILE A 819 19.85 8.52 -7.21
N PHE A 820 21.04 8.47 -6.61
CA PHE A 820 21.63 9.55 -5.85
C PHE A 820 22.71 10.23 -6.68
N TYR A 821 22.53 11.52 -6.98
CA TYR A 821 23.50 12.29 -7.76
C TYR A 821 24.51 12.97 -6.82
N LEU A 822 25.79 12.66 -6.97
CA LEU A 822 26.86 13.18 -6.12
C LEU A 822 27.87 13.99 -6.92
N ASN A 823 28.00 15.27 -6.57
CA ASN A 823 29.06 16.14 -7.09
C ASN A 823 30.36 15.90 -6.29
N THR A 824 31.42 15.45 -6.95
CA THR A 824 32.63 14.98 -6.27
C THR A 824 33.81 15.94 -6.29
N LYS A 825 33.83 16.95 -7.17
CA LYS A 825 34.89 17.97 -7.19
C LYS A 825 34.32 19.38 -7.04
N GLN A 826 33.24 19.50 -6.27
CA GLN A 826 32.76 20.81 -5.87
C GLN A 826 33.81 21.46 -4.96
N ASP A 827 34.58 22.39 -5.53
CA ASP A 827 35.50 23.15 -4.71
C ASP A 827 34.71 24.08 -3.77
N ILE A 828 35.23 24.25 -2.56
CA ILE A 828 34.64 25.06 -1.49
C ILE A 828 34.41 26.51 -1.98
N THR A 829 35.27 27.00 -2.88
CA THR A 829 35.18 28.36 -3.42
C THR A 829 33.94 28.52 -4.32
N THR A 830 33.64 27.54 -5.16
CA THR A 830 32.48 27.49 -6.05
C THR A 830 31.19 27.32 -5.25
N LEU A 831 31.20 26.50 -4.19
CA LEU A 831 30.06 26.39 -3.26
C LEU A 831 29.75 27.75 -2.58
N PHE A 832 30.77 28.44 -2.06
CA PHE A 832 30.60 29.74 -1.42
C PHE A 832 30.19 30.84 -2.41
N ASN A 833 30.75 30.83 -3.62
CA ASN A 833 30.37 31.79 -4.66
C ASN A 833 28.91 31.59 -5.12
N GLY A 834 28.45 30.34 -5.28
CA GLY A 834 27.07 30.02 -5.63
C GLY A 834 26.06 30.38 -4.54
N ALA A 835 26.46 30.31 -3.27
CA ALA A 835 25.65 30.72 -2.12
C ALA A 835 25.66 32.26 -1.86
N GLY A 836 26.34 33.05 -2.69
CA GLY A 836 26.45 34.50 -2.52
C GLY A 836 27.30 34.94 -1.32
N ILE A 837 28.17 34.07 -0.81
CA ILE A 837 29.02 34.36 0.36
C ILE A 837 30.25 35.16 -0.10
N ILE A 838 30.22 36.47 0.16
CA ILE A 838 31.25 37.44 -0.20
C ILE A 838 32.60 37.07 0.46
N SER A 839 33.70 37.27 -0.27
CA SER A 839 35.09 36.86 0.03
C SER A 839 35.57 37.09 1.48
N ASN A 840 35.04 38.09 2.16
CA ASN A 840 35.50 38.58 3.46
C ASN A 840 35.16 37.60 4.61
N ARG A 841 34.25 36.64 4.37
CA ARG A 841 33.89 35.58 5.32
C ARG A 841 34.57 34.24 5.03
N LYS A 842 35.34 34.12 3.95
CA LYS A 842 35.99 32.84 3.56
C LYS A 842 37.08 32.40 4.54
N SER A 843 37.76 33.34 5.20
CA SER A 843 38.81 33.05 6.19
C SER A 843 38.30 32.37 7.47
N ALA A 844 36.98 32.39 7.73
CA ALA A 844 36.39 31.71 8.88
C ALA A 844 36.13 30.21 8.64
N PHE A 845 36.23 29.73 7.40
CA PHE A 845 35.87 28.35 7.01
C PHE A 845 37.03 27.54 6.42
N THR A 846 38.18 28.15 6.18
CA THR A 846 39.44 27.45 5.86
C THR A 846 40.22 27.23 7.16
N VAL A 847 40.13 26.02 7.71
CA VAL A 847 41.06 25.47 8.71
C VAL A 847 42.00 24.51 8.02
#